data_AF-A0AAU1MZ29-F1
#
_entry.id   AF-A0AAU1MZ29-F1
#
_cell.length_a   1.000
_cell.length_b   1.000
_cell.length_c   1.000
_cell.angle_alpha   90.00
_cell.angle_beta   90.00
_cell.angle_gamma   90.00
#
_symmetry.space_group_name_H-M   'P 1'
#
loop_
_entity.id
_entity.type
_entity.pdbx_description
1 polymer ?
#
loop_
_entity_poly.entity_id
_entity_poly.type
_entity_poly.pdbx_seq_one_letter_code
_entity_poly.pdbx_strand_id
1 'polypeptide(L)'
;MRALLEAPGLGGVSDAVRLAVVVLASRTPSETGVVVIRTNELARWLGLSASYVASAVLPLLRRSGVVCVETAEGDYGQDDGLKCKVMPLWDASGSIGHPLALAKKEFAVLQRLVEAVMAPGWKHRDNRVTPAGLIGTRTGRGSATDRLALLLLVMEARENGRVRQCGGAVDTKRGRAAATLARLMGCTAAAAEGILGRLEERELVCRVRVRTGSGLRHRTRLVVPAVAAAHGHTGVDSGREGRADALVPVFSDPDGAARGSEPADSDTEPQVNGSPVTDDADVAEPGDTAALHTDHPHLVTRVSPLALSGGFSGEAGGGCGDLPDRACVREDGGPLRGEKPKESPVDERVGQRTAGAGAGGRPKAAGWETAQQQRRVGLPADLRLRVALGPVAWLWERLSGWQQDQVEAATKAELTQLVGLGVAPEGAPRLLADRLTDRLEETGGEALVTGPYGWLIRRGLPQRPACSHRKCDDGIRLDTGEDCENCGNVIHLRRARRVRIGADIDRELPGLADRERRRVLEERLREQAAIDAEDLAWRQEQARAERARRDAARAAAAEQAERERQAAAAADAVRQALACEDCGRDQAAGLCEPCDHRRQTETLIGEAGLLAAAGSADLTDPGSIAAVAAEARTAIGDSIAAAWQEFLQITDVAALEADPEAARDVYAFAALQTAQQAVREYQDNALAMLGRIEEAEAEARRAYRAEQGRPWFQHNPTGADAVAAATKAADAARERVARYLLATRLEQLREQAHARTERPASWMDRLPGLAARPLYGDDSGAVIA
;
A
#
# COMPACT_ATOMS: atom_id res chain seq x y z
N MET A 1 7.22 2.52 7.01
CA MET A 1 7.10 2.65 5.54
C MET A 1 6.14 3.75 5.10
N ARG A 2 4.83 3.70 5.42
CA ARG A 2 3.89 4.77 5.03
C ARG A 2 4.32 6.16 5.55
N ALA A 3 4.68 6.26 6.83
CA ALA A 3 5.21 7.49 7.42
C ALA A 3 6.46 8.03 6.70
N LEU A 4 7.28 7.16 6.08
CA LEU A 4 8.45 7.57 5.30
C LEU A 4 8.04 8.09 3.92
N LEU A 5 7.07 7.46 3.26
CA LEU A 5 6.56 7.86 1.94
C LEU A 5 5.63 9.08 2.00
N GLU A 6 5.04 9.37 3.16
CA GLU A 6 4.23 10.55 3.45
C GLU A 6 5.09 11.74 3.95
N ALA A 7 6.41 11.58 4.00
CA ALA A 7 7.32 12.65 4.42
C ALA A 7 7.15 13.92 3.54
N PRO A 8 7.10 15.11 4.16
CA PRO A 8 7.13 16.37 3.41
C PRO A 8 8.33 16.40 2.47
N GLY A 9 8.11 16.70 1.19
CA GLY A 9 9.14 16.67 0.14
C GLY A 9 9.03 15.51 -0.85
N LEU A 10 8.21 14.48 -0.57
CA LEU A 10 7.89 13.41 -1.52
C LEU A 10 6.56 13.59 -2.27
N GLY A 11 5.82 14.66 -2.00
CA GLY A 11 4.61 14.98 -2.74
C GLY A 11 4.92 15.34 -4.19
N GLY A 12 4.36 14.60 -5.15
CA GLY A 12 4.49 14.88 -6.59
C GLY A 12 5.84 14.52 -7.23
N VAL A 13 6.78 13.91 -6.50
CA VAL A 13 8.05 13.41 -7.07
C VAL A 13 7.85 12.04 -7.73
N SER A 14 8.74 11.67 -8.65
CA SER A 14 8.63 10.40 -9.38
C SER A 14 8.76 9.18 -8.47
N ASP A 15 8.14 8.06 -8.86
CA ASP A 15 8.22 6.80 -8.12
C ASP A 15 9.66 6.28 -7.97
N ALA A 16 10.56 6.65 -8.89
CA ALA A 16 11.98 6.34 -8.79
C ALA A 16 12.64 7.03 -7.58
N VAL A 17 12.28 8.29 -7.31
CA VAL A 17 12.77 9.03 -6.13
C VAL A 17 12.16 8.45 -4.86
N ARG A 18 10.85 8.18 -4.86
CA ARG A 18 10.16 7.55 -3.71
C ARG A 18 10.77 6.20 -3.36
N LEU A 19 11.03 5.36 -4.37
CA LEU A 19 11.67 4.07 -4.18
C LEU A 19 13.13 4.20 -3.71
N ALA A 20 13.88 5.19 -4.20
CA ALA A 20 15.25 5.45 -3.76
C ALA A 20 15.31 5.74 -2.26
N VAL A 21 14.39 6.54 -1.73
CA VAL A 21 14.28 6.79 -0.28
C VAL A 21 14.05 5.50 0.48
N VAL A 22 13.18 4.62 -0.01
CA VAL A 22 12.89 3.32 0.62
C VAL A 22 14.12 2.41 0.64
N VAL A 23 14.84 2.31 -0.47
CA VAL A 23 16.07 1.51 -0.57
C VAL A 23 17.13 2.02 0.39
N LEU A 24 17.34 3.34 0.43
CA LEU A 24 18.30 3.96 1.35
C LEU A 24 17.88 3.75 2.81
N ALA A 25 16.60 3.94 3.14
CA ALA A 25 16.06 3.66 4.47
C ALA A 25 16.31 2.20 4.90
N SER A 26 16.08 1.24 4.01
CA SER A 26 16.30 -0.19 4.31
C SER A 26 17.77 -0.55 4.49
N ARG A 27 18.69 0.26 3.97
CA ARG A 27 20.14 0.04 4.07
C ARG A 27 20.81 0.90 5.13
N THR A 28 20.03 1.67 5.88
CA THR A 28 20.53 2.56 6.93
C THR A 28 21.08 1.72 8.08
N PRO A 29 22.39 1.78 8.39
CA PRO A 29 22.94 1.09 9.54
C PRO A 29 22.38 1.68 10.83
N SER A 30 21.96 0.83 11.76
CA SER A 30 21.35 1.26 13.03
C SER A 30 22.30 2.09 13.91
N GLU A 31 23.60 1.86 13.77
CA GLU A 31 24.65 2.46 14.59
C GLU A 31 25.04 3.84 14.09
N THR A 32 25.10 4.04 12.77
CA THR A 32 25.63 5.26 12.17
C THR A 32 24.55 6.16 11.58
N GLY A 33 23.40 5.62 11.18
CA GLY A 33 22.35 6.35 10.47
C GLY A 33 22.74 6.85 9.06
N VAL A 34 23.93 6.47 8.57
CA VAL A 34 24.47 6.91 7.27
C VAL A 34 24.68 5.71 6.36
N VAL A 35 24.05 5.74 5.19
CA VAL A 35 24.23 4.74 4.14
C VAL A 35 25.39 5.15 3.24
N VAL A 36 26.30 4.23 2.97
CA VAL A 36 27.27 4.36 1.88
C VAL A 36 26.85 3.44 0.75
N ILE A 37 26.56 4.02 -0.42
CA ILE A 37 26.12 3.28 -1.60
C ILE A 37 26.68 3.91 -2.87
N ARG A 38 26.98 3.10 -3.89
CA ARG A 38 27.39 3.63 -5.19
C ARG A 38 26.17 3.96 -6.06
N THR A 39 26.29 4.95 -6.94
CA THR A 39 25.20 5.31 -7.88
C THR A 39 24.75 4.12 -8.73
N ASN A 40 25.69 3.29 -9.18
CA ASN A 40 25.38 2.07 -9.95
C ASN A 40 24.65 1.01 -9.12
N GLU A 41 24.95 0.89 -7.83
CA GLU A 41 24.27 -0.02 -6.91
C GLU A 41 22.83 0.44 -6.67
N LEU A 42 22.64 1.73 -6.40
CA LEU A 42 21.31 2.32 -6.28
C LEU A 42 20.50 2.11 -7.57
N ALA A 43 21.10 2.31 -8.74
CA ALA A 43 20.44 2.07 -10.02
C ALA A 43 19.96 0.63 -10.20
N ARG A 44 20.77 -0.36 -9.78
CA ARG A 44 20.37 -1.78 -9.80
C ARG A 44 19.20 -2.05 -8.86
N TRP A 45 19.17 -1.44 -7.68
CA TRP A 45 18.03 -1.52 -6.75
C TRP A 45 16.74 -0.91 -7.32
N LEU A 46 16.85 0.14 -8.12
CA LEU A 46 15.70 0.77 -8.79
C LEU A 46 15.30 0.08 -10.09
N GLY A 47 16.15 -0.79 -10.63
CA GLY A 47 15.99 -1.39 -11.96
C GLY A 47 16.14 -0.38 -13.10
N LEU A 48 16.94 0.68 -12.89
CA LEU A 48 17.19 1.76 -13.83
C LEU A 48 18.67 1.79 -14.24
N SER A 49 19.03 2.56 -15.27
CA SER A 49 20.44 2.76 -15.64
C SER A 49 21.13 3.70 -14.65
N ALA A 50 22.45 3.52 -14.46
CA ALA A 50 23.25 4.39 -13.60
C ALA A 50 23.22 5.85 -14.09
N SER A 51 23.22 6.06 -15.42
CA SER A 51 23.10 7.39 -16.02
C SER A 51 21.80 8.08 -15.67
N TYR A 52 20.67 7.35 -15.73
CA TYR A 52 19.36 7.88 -15.39
C TYR A 52 19.25 8.25 -13.91
N VAL A 53 19.80 7.40 -13.03
CA VAL A 53 19.84 7.70 -11.59
C VAL A 53 20.67 8.95 -11.32
N ALA A 54 21.83 9.07 -11.97
CA ALA A 54 22.72 10.23 -11.82
C ALA A 54 22.07 11.54 -12.30
N SER A 55 21.40 11.53 -13.46
CA SER A 55 20.88 12.75 -14.08
C SER A 55 19.47 13.14 -13.63
N ALA A 56 18.60 12.18 -13.32
CA ALA A 56 17.20 12.43 -13.01
C ALA A 56 16.85 12.18 -11.54
N VAL A 57 17.33 11.08 -10.94
CA VAL A 57 16.92 10.67 -9.59
C VAL A 57 17.69 11.42 -8.51
N LEU A 58 19.03 11.44 -8.55
CA LEU A 58 19.84 12.09 -7.51
C LEU A 58 19.58 13.60 -7.36
N PRO A 59 19.43 14.40 -8.44
CA PRO A 59 19.11 15.82 -8.29
C PRO A 59 17.75 16.07 -7.64
N LEU A 60 16.73 15.27 -8.00
CA LEU A 60 15.41 15.35 -7.37
C LEU A 60 15.46 14.88 -5.91
N LEU A 61 16.23 13.83 -5.62
CA LEU A 61 16.42 13.31 -4.27
C LEU A 61 17.05 14.39 -3.36
N ARG A 62 18.09 15.10 -3.84
CA ARG A 62 18.69 16.24 -3.12
C ARG A 62 17.70 17.39 -2.91
N ARG A 63 16.93 17.75 -3.95
CA ARG A 63 15.92 18.83 -3.87
C ARG A 63 14.76 18.50 -2.95
N SER A 64 14.42 17.21 -2.78
CA SER A 64 13.32 16.78 -1.91
C SER A 64 13.57 17.10 -0.43
N GLY A 65 14.84 17.27 -0.02
CA GLY A 65 15.22 17.46 1.39
C GLY A 65 15.06 16.21 2.27
N VAL A 66 14.45 15.14 1.75
CA VAL A 66 14.18 13.89 2.48
C VAL A 66 15.44 13.06 2.65
N VAL A 67 16.41 13.22 1.75
CA VAL A 67 17.72 12.57 1.83
C VAL A 67 18.81 13.62 1.64
N CYS A 68 19.68 13.75 2.63
CA CYS A 68 20.94 14.47 2.46
C CYS A 68 21.93 13.54 1.74
N VAL A 69 22.43 13.97 0.58
CA VAL A 69 23.37 13.20 -0.24
C VAL A 69 24.68 13.96 -0.38
N GLU A 70 25.71 13.49 0.30
CA GLU A 70 27.10 13.94 0.16
C GLU A 70 27.82 13.02 -0.84
N THR A 71 28.59 13.61 -1.77
CA THR A 71 29.51 12.84 -2.61
C THR A 71 30.72 12.45 -1.77
N ALA A 72 31.00 11.16 -1.71
CA ALA A 72 32.18 10.62 -1.07
C ALA A 72 33.21 10.27 -2.14
N GLU A 73 34.44 10.77 -1.97
CA GLU A 73 35.59 10.33 -2.76
C GLU A 73 35.76 8.82 -2.58
N GLY A 74 35.73 8.07 -3.69
CA GLY A 74 36.04 6.64 -3.67
C GLY A 74 37.54 6.39 -3.44
N ASP A 75 37.89 5.14 -3.11
CA ASP A 75 39.28 4.68 -2.86
C ASP A 75 40.26 4.92 -4.04
N TYR A 76 39.75 5.35 -5.20
CA TYR A 76 40.49 5.66 -6.43
C TYR A 76 40.21 7.08 -6.97
N GLY A 77 39.70 8.01 -6.16
CA GLY A 77 39.45 9.41 -6.57
C GLY A 77 38.30 9.59 -7.57
N GLN A 78 37.36 8.63 -7.64
CA GLN A 78 36.16 8.70 -8.47
C GLN A 78 34.96 9.14 -7.62
N ASP A 79 34.20 10.14 -8.09
CA ASP A 79 33.01 10.72 -7.43
C ASP A 79 31.75 9.81 -7.48
N ASP A 80 31.92 8.49 -7.29
CA ASP A 80 30.85 7.51 -7.49
C ASP A 80 30.22 7.00 -6.18
N GLY A 81 30.78 7.39 -5.02
CA GLY A 81 30.28 7.05 -3.69
C GLY A 81 29.26 8.06 -3.19
N LEU A 82 28.09 7.60 -2.74
CA LEU A 82 27.06 8.42 -2.11
C LEU A 82 27.03 8.13 -0.61
N LYS A 83 27.23 9.15 0.21
CA LYS A 83 26.91 9.14 1.64
C LYS A 83 25.52 9.74 1.80
N CYS A 84 24.56 8.91 2.19
CA CYS A 84 23.15 9.28 2.28
C CYS A 84 22.66 9.23 3.73
N LYS A 85 22.00 10.30 4.17
CA LYS A 85 21.20 10.34 5.41
C LYS A 85 19.74 10.50 5.05
N VAL A 86 18.90 9.56 5.49
CA VAL A 86 17.44 9.68 5.33
C VAL A 86 16.93 10.54 6.48
N MET A 87 16.64 11.82 6.22
CA MET A 87 16.37 12.82 7.26
C MET A 87 15.21 12.41 8.18
N PRO A 88 14.06 11.90 7.69
CA PRO A 88 12.98 11.47 8.59
C PRO A 88 13.36 10.33 9.56
N LEU A 89 14.30 9.47 9.18
CA LEU A 89 14.83 8.42 10.08
C LEU A 89 15.86 9.00 11.04
N TRP A 90 16.72 9.89 10.54
CA TRP A 90 17.75 10.56 11.32
C TRP A 90 17.15 11.41 12.44
N ASP A 91 16.16 12.24 12.11
CA ASP A 91 15.49 13.14 13.04
C ASP A 91 14.65 12.39 14.07
N ALA A 92 14.16 11.20 13.71
CA ALA A 92 13.43 10.31 14.62
C ALA A 92 14.35 9.52 15.55
N SER A 93 15.66 9.47 15.28
CA SER A 93 16.60 8.69 16.08
C SER A 93 16.62 9.18 17.53
N GLY A 94 16.43 8.26 18.48
CA GLY A 94 16.33 8.59 19.91
C GLY A 94 14.97 9.11 20.39
N SER A 95 13.98 9.25 19.50
CA SER A 95 12.61 9.62 19.88
C SER A 95 11.79 8.39 20.29
N ILE A 96 11.33 8.33 21.55
CA ILE A 96 10.51 7.22 22.05
C ILE A 96 9.12 7.27 21.39
N GLY A 97 8.70 6.14 20.81
CA GLY A 97 7.36 5.98 20.23
C GLY A 97 7.16 6.60 18.83
N HIS A 98 8.20 7.18 18.22
CA HIS A 98 8.10 7.69 16.86
C HIS A 98 8.10 6.51 15.85
N PRO A 99 7.19 6.47 14.84
CA PRO A 99 7.08 5.34 13.91
C PRO A 99 8.28 5.14 12.97
N LEU A 100 9.23 6.08 12.97
CA LEU A 100 10.50 6.02 12.24
C LEU A 100 11.71 5.84 13.17
N ALA A 101 11.52 5.78 14.50
CA ALA A 101 12.58 5.46 15.45
C ALA A 101 12.79 3.94 15.52
N LEU A 102 13.31 3.37 14.43
CA LEU A 102 13.43 1.92 14.26
C LEU A 102 14.56 1.34 15.12
N ALA A 103 14.28 0.23 15.80
CA ALA A 103 15.30 -0.57 16.48
C ALA A 103 16.15 -1.36 15.48
N LYS A 104 17.33 -1.83 15.91
CA LYS A 104 18.24 -2.66 15.10
C LYS A 104 17.54 -3.89 14.47
N LYS A 105 16.66 -4.55 15.22
CA LYS A 105 15.86 -5.68 14.71
C LYS A 105 14.89 -5.24 13.61
N GLU A 106 14.29 -4.07 13.73
CA GLU A 106 13.33 -3.55 12.74
C GLU A 106 14.03 -3.09 11.45
N PHE A 107 15.22 -2.48 11.55
CA PHE A 107 16.07 -2.22 10.39
C PHE A 107 16.44 -3.51 9.65
N ALA A 108 16.83 -4.57 10.39
CA ALA A 108 17.12 -5.86 9.79
C ALA A 108 15.90 -6.46 9.08
N VAL A 109 14.71 -6.41 9.69
CA VAL A 109 13.47 -6.88 9.07
C VAL A 109 13.14 -6.07 7.81
N LEU A 110 13.26 -4.75 7.86
CA LEU A 110 13.04 -3.88 6.71
C LEU A 110 14.01 -4.20 5.57
N GLN A 111 15.29 -4.38 5.88
CA GLN A 111 16.30 -4.78 4.91
C GLN A 111 15.95 -6.12 4.26
N ARG A 112 15.63 -7.14 5.07
CA ARG A 112 15.28 -8.48 4.56
C ARG A 112 14.04 -8.47 3.68
N LEU A 113 13.04 -7.67 4.03
CA LEU A 113 11.84 -7.48 3.22
C LEU A 113 12.17 -6.85 1.86
N VAL A 114 12.90 -5.73 1.86
CA VAL A 114 13.28 -5.03 0.62
C VAL A 114 14.19 -5.92 -0.23
N GLU A 115 15.07 -6.70 0.39
CA GLU A 115 15.88 -7.71 -0.30
C GLU A 115 15.00 -8.77 -0.99
N ALA A 116 14.09 -9.40 -0.24
CA ALA A 116 13.20 -10.44 -0.76
C ALA A 116 12.29 -9.94 -1.89
N VAL A 117 11.85 -8.69 -1.84
CA VAL A 117 10.96 -8.12 -2.85
C VAL A 117 11.73 -7.69 -4.10
N MET A 118 12.81 -6.93 -3.96
CA MET A 118 13.39 -6.18 -5.09
C MET A 118 14.92 -6.17 -5.17
N ALA A 119 15.65 -6.93 -4.33
CA ALA A 119 17.10 -7.01 -4.51
C ALA A 119 17.42 -7.46 -5.95
N PRO A 120 18.32 -6.79 -6.67
CA PRO A 120 18.70 -7.15 -8.02
C PRO A 120 19.45 -8.49 -8.12
N GLY A 121 19.71 -9.14 -6.98
CA GLY A 121 20.58 -10.30 -6.87
C GLY A 121 22.05 -9.90 -6.90
N TRP A 122 22.87 -10.65 -6.19
CA TRP A 122 24.31 -10.38 -6.09
C TRP A 122 25.04 -11.67 -6.32
N LYS A 123 26.01 -11.61 -7.23
CA LYS A 123 27.10 -12.57 -7.21
C LYS A 123 28.17 -11.97 -6.30
N HIS A 124 28.28 -12.52 -5.11
CA HIS A 124 29.27 -12.12 -4.12
C HIS A 124 30.68 -12.42 -4.63
N ARG A 125 31.68 -11.77 -4.03
CA ARG A 125 33.08 -11.94 -4.42
C ARG A 125 33.52 -13.40 -4.29
N ASP A 126 32.93 -14.13 -3.34
CA ASP A 126 33.11 -15.55 -3.05
C ASP A 126 32.27 -16.50 -3.95
N ASN A 127 31.68 -15.97 -5.03
CA ASN A 127 30.76 -16.66 -5.93
C ASN A 127 29.49 -17.23 -5.26
N ARG A 128 29.16 -16.89 -4.01
CA ARG A 128 27.78 -17.05 -3.52
C ARG A 128 26.87 -16.21 -4.40
N VAL A 129 25.72 -16.76 -4.73
CA VAL A 129 24.68 -16.01 -5.45
C VAL A 129 23.55 -15.78 -4.48
N THR A 130 23.36 -14.52 -4.08
CA THR A 130 22.07 -14.12 -3.53
C THR A 130 21.14 -13.96 -4.71
N PRO A 131 20.06 -14.77 -4.80
CA PRO A 131 19.12 -14.66 -5.89
C PRO A 131 18.47 -13.28 -5.90
N ALA A 132 17.97 -12.87 -7.06
CA ALA A 132 17.17 -11.67 -7.14
C ALA A 132 15.88 -11.85 -6.32
N GLY A 133 15.41 -10.76 -5.70
CA GLY A 133 14.08 -10.71 -5.11
C GLY A 133 12.98 -10.89 -6.15
N LEU A 134 11.74 -11.03 -5.70
CA LEU A 134 10.56 -11.35 -6.53
C LEU A 134 10.49 -10.56 -7.86
N ILE A 135 10.75 -9.24 -7.82
CA ILE A 135 10.77 -8.38 -9.02
C ILE A 135 12.18 -7.84 -9.33
N GLY A 136 13.21 -8.34 -8.66
CA GLY A 136 14.58 -7.84 -8.73
C GLY A 136 15.21 -7.89 -10.13
N THR A 137 14.74 -8.79 -10.99
CA THR A 137 15.19 -8.92 -12.40
C THR A 137 14.53 -7.93 -13.36
N ARG A 138 13.49 -7.21 -12.93
CA ARG A 138 12.82 -6.20 -13.77
C ARG A 138 13.69 -4.97 -13.95
N THR A 139 14.03 -4.61 -15.18
CA THR A 139 14.79 -3.40 -15.51
C THR A 139 14.09 -2.59 -16.59
N GLY A 140 14.42 -1.29 -16.70
CA GLY A 140 13.90 -0.38 -17.72
C GLY A 140 12.67 0.42 -17.28
N ARG A 141 11.99 1.05 -18.25
CA ARG A 141 10.85 1.97 -18.01
C ARG A 141 9.79 1.32 -17.11
N GLY A 142 9.35 2.04 -16.09
CA GLY A 142 8.33 1.59 -15.13
C GLY A 142 8.82 0.58 -14.09
N SER A 143 10.09 0.15 -14.10
CA SER A 143 10.62 -0.81 -13.11
C SER A 143 10.50 -0.29 -11.68
N ALA A 144 10.88 0.96 -11.43
CA ALA A 144 10.77 1.55 -10.09
C ALA A 144 9.31 1.64 -9.61
N THR A 145 8.37 1.99 -10.50
CA THR A 145 6.94 1.99 -10.21
C THR A 145 6.44 0.58 -9.88
N ASP A 146 6.78 -0.42 -10.69
CA ASP A 146 6.37 -1.81 -10.47
C ASP A 146 6.94 -2.37 -9.14
N ARG A 147 8.19 -2.04 -8.81
CA ARG A 147 8.87 -2.39 -7.54
C ARG A 147 8.20 -1.76 -6.33
N LEU A 148 7.93 -0.45 -6.40
CA LEU A 148 7.25 0.27 -5.32
C LEU A 148 5.83 -0.26 -5.12
N ALA A 149 5.10 -0.50 -6.21
CA ALA A 149 3.76 -1.06 -6.17
C ALA A 149 3.74 -2.46 -5.51
N LEU A 150 4.65 -3.36 -5.91
CA LEU A 150 4.74 -4.68 -5.29
C LEU A 150 5.06 -4.60 -3.81
N LEU A 151 6.02 -3.76 -3.40
CA LEU A 151 6.37 -3.58 -1.99
C LEU A 151 5.16 -3.13 -1.17
N LEU A 152 4.40 -2.15 -1.66
CA LEU A 152 3.19 -1.67 -0.98
C LEU A 152 2.11 -2.75 -0.90
N LEU A 153 1.94 -3.56 -1.96
CA LEU A 153 0.99 -4.68 -1.93
C LEU A 153 1.41 -5.79 -0.96
N VAL A 154 2.72 -6.08 -0.84
CA VAL A 154 3.27 -7.03 0.15
C VAL A 154 2.99 -6.53 1.56
N MET A 155 3.19 -5.23 1.84
CA MET A 155 2.89 -4.63 3.15
C MET A 155 1.39 -4.64 3.49
N GLU A 156 0.51 -4.59 2.49
CA GLU A 156 -0.95 -4.68 2.68
C GLU A 156 -1.49 -6.11 2.68
N ALA A 157 -0.66 -7.10 2.36
CA ALA A 157 -1.05 -8.49 2.35
C ALA A 157 -1.18 -9.03 3.79
N ARG A 158 -2.19 -9.88 4.00
CA ARG A 158 -2.29 -10.73 5.20
C ARG A 158 -1.38 -11.95 5.04
N GLU A 159 -1.23 -12.72 6.12
CA GLU A 159 -0.43 -13.96 6.13
C GLU A 159 -0.82 -14.94 5.01
N ASN A 160 -2.11 -15.02 4.65
CA ASN A 160 -2.61 -15.80 3.51
C ASN A 160 -2.41 -15.13 2.13
N GLY A 161 -1.54 -14.13 2.04
CA GLY A 161 -1.25 -13.34 0.84
C GLY A 161 -2.35 -12.41 0.37
N ARG A 162 -3.53 -12.37 1.01
CA ARG A 162 -4.65 -11.53 0.55
C ARG A 162 -4.41 -10.05 0.90
N VAL A 163 -4.46 -9.19 -0.11
CA VAL A 163 -4.30 -7.74 0.05
C VAL A 163 -5.55 -7.13 0.65
N ARG A 164 -5.38 -6.27 1.67
CA ARG A 164 -6.46 -5.46 2.26
C ARG A 164 -6.94 -4.42 1.26
N GLN A 165 -7.95 -4.79 0.47
CA GLN A 165 -8.54 -3.90 -0.52
C GLN A 165 -9.33 -2.75 0.12
N CYS A 166 -9.27 -1.58 -0.52
CA CYS A 166 -9.94 -0.38 -0.04
C CYS A 166 -11.47 -0.56 0.05
N GLY A 167 -12.08 -0.01 1.10
CA GLY A 167 -13.54 0.04 1.27
C GLY A 167 -14.20 1.15 0.43
N GLY A 168 -15.52 1.06 0.26
CA GLY A 168 -16.34 2.07 -0.43
C GLY A 168 -16.69 1.75 -1.88
N ALA A 169 -17.35 2.70 -2.54
CA ALA A 169 -17.68 2.65 -3.97
C ALA A 169 -16.39 2.86 -4.79
N VAL A 170 -16.25 2.05 -5.84
CA VAL A 170 -15.11 2.09 -6.77
C VAL A 170 -15.66 2.09 -8.19
N ASP A 171 -14.90 2.64 -9.13
CA ASP A 171 -15.22 2.56 -10.56
C ASP A 171 -15.44 1.08 -10.95
N THR A 172 -16.64 0.79 -11.46
CA THR A 172 -17.05 -0.56 -11.85
C THR A 172 -16.27 -1.06 -13.07
N LYS A 173 -15.66 -0.18 -13.87
CA LYS A 173 -14.90 -0.56 -15.06
C LYS A 173 -13.54 -1.18 -14.73
N ARG A 174 -12.86 -0.72 -13.67
CA ARG A 174 -11.50 -1.16 -13.30
C ARG A 174 -11.43 -1.96 -12.01
N GLY A 175 -12.45 -1.83 -11.17
CA GLY A 175 -12.64 -2.67 -9.99
C GLY A 175 -11.78 -2.28 -8.78
N ARG A 176 -11.95 -3.05 -7.71
CA ARG A 176 -11.45 -2.70 -6.37
C ARG A 176 -9.93 -2.87 -6.23
N ALA A 177 -9.33 -3.77 -6.99
CA ALA A 177 -7.88 -3.97 -6.98
C ALA A 177 -7.15 -2.72 -7.48
N ALA A 178 -7.53 -2.20 -8.66
CA ALA A 178 -6.97 -0.98 -9.23
C ALA A 178 -7.17 0.23 -8.31
N ALA A 179 -8.37 0.40 -7.74
CA ALA A 179 -8.64 1.48 -6.80
C ALA A 179 -7.80 1.39 -5.52
N THR A 180 -7.46 0.17 -5.08
CA THR A 180 -6.59 -0.03 -3.90
C THR A 180 -5.16 0.39 -4.23
N LEU A 181 -4.61 -0.12 -5.34
CA LEU A 181 -3.24 0.24 -5.73
C LEU A 181 -3.10 1.73 -6.07
N ALA A 182 -4.12 2.33 -6.70
CA ALA A 182 -4.18 3.76 -6.97
C ALA A 182 -4.03 4.60 -5.70
N ARG A 183 -4.72 4.23 -4.61
CA ARG A 183 -4.59 4.91 -3.31
C ARG A 183 -3.22 4.72 -2.67
N LEU A 184 -2.63 3.51 -2.77
CA LEU A 184 -1.30 3.23 -2.24
C LEU A 184 -0.21 4.01 -2.97
N MET A 185 -0.32 4.07 -4.30
CA MET A 185 0.65 4.75 -5.17
C MET A 185 0.43 6.26 -5.26
N GLY A 186 -0.77 6.76 -4.97
CA GLY A 186 -1.14 8.15 -5.19
C GLY A 186 -1.36 8.49 -6.66
N CYS A 187 -1.83 7.52 -7.46
CA CYS A 187 -2.03 7.67 -8.91
C CYS A 187 -3.49 7.40 -9.32
N THR A 188 -3.81 7.54 -10.61
CA THR A 188 -5.16 7.25 -11.11
C THR A 188 -5.44 5.74 -11.14
N ALA A 189 -6.73 5.37 -11.10
CA ALA A 189 -7.14 3.98 -11.27
C ALA A 189 -6.72 3.39 -12.63
N ALA A 190 -6.50 4.22 -13.65
CA ALA A 190 -6.00 3.81 -14.97
C ALA A 190 -4.57 3.29 -14.87
N ALA A 191 -3.70 4.13 -14.30
CA ALA A 191 -2.29 3.82 -14.13
C ALA A 191 -2.12 2.59 -13.23
N ALA A 192 -2.89 2.52 -12.14
CA ALA A 192 -2.90 1.38 -11.24
C ALA A 192 -3.33 0.07 -11.93
N GLU A 193 -4.33 0.10 -12.80
CA GLU A 193 -4.73 -1.09 -13.58
C GLU A 193 -3.61 -1.56 -14.51
N GLY A 194 -2.91 -0.63 -15.17
CA GLY A 194 -1.74 -0.96 -16.00
C GLY A 194 -0.58 -1.56 -15.20
N ILE A 195 -0.33 -1.07 -13.98
CA ILE A 195 0.68 -1.65 -13.07
C ILE A 195 0.27 -3.06 -12.65
N LEU A 196 -1.00 -3.25 -12.26
CA LEU A 196 -1.51 -4.59 -11.90
C LEU A 196 -1.37 -5.58 -13.05
N GLY A 197 -1.71 -5.19 -14.28
CA GLY A 197 -1.51 -6.04 -15.47
C GLY A 197 -0.06 -6.52 -15.60
N ARG A 198 0.92 -5.62 -15.48
CA ARG A 198 2.35 -5.99 -15.54
C ARG A 198 2.81 -6.88 -14.38
N LEU A 199 2.24 -6.72 -13.19
CA LEU A 199 2.55 -7.58 -12.04
C LEU A 199 1.90 -8.97 -12.18
N GLU A 200 0.72 -9.06 -12.80
CA GLU A 200 0.03 -10.31 -13.10
C GLU A 200 0.72 -11.12 -14.20
N GLU A 201 1.19 -10.45 -15.27
CA GLU A 201 1.99 -11.08 -16.33
C GLU A 201 3.26 -11.76 -15.81
N ARG A 202 3.75 -11.34 -14.64
CA ARG A 202 4.92 -11.90 -13.95
C ARG A 202 4.55 -12.85 -12.80
N GLU A 203 3.27 -13.16 -12.64
CA GLU A 203 2.73 -14.02 -11.58
C GLU A 203 3.03 -13.54 -10.15
N LEU A 204 3.36 -12.24 -9.99
CA LEU A 204 3.70 -11.64 -8.70
C LEU A 204 2.46 -11.34 -7.87
N VAL A 205 1.34 -11.12 -8.55
CA VAL A 205 0.02 -10.92 -7.96
C VAL A 205 -1.02 -11.66 -8.78
N CYS A 206 -2.15 -12.03 -8.17
CA CYS A 206 -3.27 -12.61 -8.89
C CYS A 206 -4.62 -12.06 -8.42
N ARG A 207 -5.52 -11.85 -9.38
CA ARG A 207 -6.93 -11.46 -9.16
C ARG A 207 -7.84 -12.69 -9.17
N VAL A 208 -8.09 -13.26 -8.00
CA VAL A 208 -9.00 -14.40 -7.82
C VAL A 208 -10.45 -13.95 -7.83
N ARG A 209 -11.25 -14.47 -8.76
CA ARG A 209 -12.71 -14.24 -8.79
C ARG A 209 -13.40 -15.29 -7.93
N VAL A 210 -13.96 -14.88 -6.79
CA VAL A 210 -14.68 -15.80 -5.89
C VAL A 210 -16.17 -15.77 -6.16
N ARG A 211 -16.78 -16.95 -6.36
CA ARG A 211 -18.24 -17.12 -6.40
C ARG A 211 -18.80 -16.91 -4.99
N THR A 212 -19.87 -16.12 -4.88
CA THR A 212 -20.62 -16.00 -3.62
C THR A 212 -21.56 -17.19 -3.46
N GLY A 213 -21.95 -17.53 -2.22
CA GLY A 213 -22.92 -18.61 -1.94
C GLY A 213 -24.30 -18.42 -2.60
N SER A 214 -24.55 -17.27 -3.23
CA SER A 214 -25.73 -16.97 -4.04
C SER A 214 -25.52 -17.13 -5.55
N GLY A 215 -24.42 -17.77 -6.00
CA GLY A 215 -24.12 -17.99 -7.42
C GLY A 215 -23.68 -16.76 -8.22
N LEU A 216 -23.64 -15.57 -7.63
CA LEU A 216 -23.24 -14.33 -8.30
C LEU A 216 -21.72 -14.13 -8.29
N ARG A 217 -21.14 -13.86 -9.46
CA ARG A 217 -19.69 -13.75 -9.73
C ARG A 217 -19.18 -12.31 -9.61
N HIS A 218 -18.94 -11.76 -8.42
CA HIS A 218 -18.53 -10.34 -8.31
C HIS A 218 -17.46 -9.93 -7.28
N ARG A 219 -16.77 -10.84 -6.58
CA ARG A 219 -15.66 -10.44 -5.67
C ARG A 219 -14.30 -10.84 -6.23
N THR A 220 -13.58 -9.86 -6.78
CA THR A 220 -12.17 -9.97 -7.18
C THR A 220 -11.28 -9.76 -5.97
N ARG A 221 -10.65 -10.83 -5.46
CA ARG A 221 -9.64 -10.76 -4.39
C ARG A 221 -8.26 -10.60 -5.03
N LEU A 222 -7.47 -9.65 -4.54
CA LEU A 222 -6.07 -9.51 -4.93
C LEU A 222 -5.21 -10.30 -3.93
N VAL A 223 -4.34 -11.16 -4.45
CA VAL A 223 -3.46 -12.03 -3.66
C VAL A 223 -2.02 -11.84 -4.13
N VAL A 224 -1.08 -11.81 -3.19
CA VAL A 224 0.36 -11.89 -3.43
C VAL A 224 0.80 -13.32 -3.06
N PRO A 225 0.98 -14.23 -4.04
CA PRO A 225 1.23 -15.65 -3.76
C PRO A 225 2.49 -15.89 -2.91
N ALA A 226 3.54 -15.09 -3.12
CA ALA A 226 4.79 -15.20 -2.38
C ALA A 226 4.62 -14.96 -0.87
N VAL A 227 3.69 -14.08 -0.46
CA VAL A 227 3.40 -13.85 0.97
C VAL A 227 2.70 -15.06 1.57
N ALA A 228 1.72 -15.64 0.87
CA ALA A 228 1.07 -16.87 1.32
C ALA A 228 2.07 -18.01 1.50
N ALA A 229 2.97 -18.19 0.52
CA ALA A 229 4.02 -19.20 0.58
C ALA A 229 5.00 -18.98 1.75
N ALA A 230 5.40 -17.74 2.01
CA ALA A 230 6.31 -17.41 3.12
C ALA A 230 5.72 -17.75 4.50
N HIS A 231 4.40 -17.75 4.64
CA HIS A 231 3.68 -18.14 5.86
C HIS A 231 3.25 -19.61 5.88
N GLY A 232 3.76 -20.45 4.97
CA GLY A 232 3.45 -21.89 4.95
C GLY A 232 2.08 -22.24 4.37
N HIS A 233 1.38 -21.29 3.73
CA HIS A 233 0.16 -21.57 3.00
C HIS A 233 0.51 -22.00 1.56
N THR A 234 0.73 -23.30 1.37
CA THR A 234 0.84 -23.90 0.03
C THR A 234 -0.56 -24.04 -0.57
N GLY A 235 -0.84 -23.25 -1.61
CA GLY A 235 -2.08 -23.34 -2.38
C GLY A 235 -2.99 -22.14 -2.17
N VAL A 236 -2.88 -21.15 -3.07
CA VAL A 236 -4.12 -20.60 -3.61
C VAL A 236 -4.83 -21.79 -4.23
N ASP A 237 -6.07 -22.00 -3.84
CA ASP A 237 -7.05 -22.85 -4.50
C ASP A 237 -7.15 -22.40 -5.97
N SER A 238 -6.14 -22.73 -6.77
CA SER A 238 -6.02 -22.51 -8.20
C SER A 238 -6.75 -23.64 -8.90
N GLY A 239 -7.98 -23.90 -8.44
CA GLY A 239 -8.99 -24.55 -9.23
C GLY A 239 -9.31 -23.64 -10.41
N ARG A 240 -8.77 -24.01 -11.56
CA ARG A 240 -9.31 -23.74 -12.88
C ARG A 240 -10.79 -24.19 -12.92
N GLU A 241 -11.70 -23.46 -12.28
CA GLU A 241 -13.14 -23.62 -12.44
C GLU A 241 -13.61 -22.90 -13.72
N GLY A 242 -13.08 -23.41 -14.84
CA GLY A 242 -13.39 -22.99 -16.19
C GLY A 242 -13.20 -24.18 -17.11
N ARG A 243 -14.17 -25.11 -17.06
CA ARG A 243 -14.36 -26.39 -17.80
C ARG A 243 -14.24 -27.63 -16.90
N ALA A 244 -15.35 -27.98 -16.29
CA ALA A 244 -15.71 -29.38 -16.04
C ALA A 244 -17.22 -29.46 -16.25
N ASP A 245 -17.61 -30.40 -17.09
CA ASP A 245 -18.97 -30.68 -17.51
C ASP A 245 -19.92 -30.93 -16.34
N ALA A 246 -21.19 -30.70 -16.62
CA ALA A 246 -22.31 -31.04 -15.77
C ALA A 246 -22.21 -32.50 -15.28
N LEU A 247 -22.08 -32.68 -13.96
CA LEU A 247 -22.57 -33.88 -13.30
C LEU A 247 -23.86 -33.50 -12.60
N VAL A 248 -24.97 -33.85 -13.27
CA VAL A 248 -26.33 -33.85 -12.74
C VAL A 248 -26.40 -34.90 -11.62
N PRO A 249 -27.00 -34.60 -10.45
CA PRO A 249 -27.29 -35.61 -9.45
C PRO A 249 -28.34 -36.60 -9.99
N VAL A 250 -28.01 -37.88 -9.88
CA VAL A 250 -28.88 -39.02 -10.17
C VAL A 250 -30.20 -38.89 -9.41
N PHE A 251 -31.29 -38.70 -10.15
CA PHE A 251 -32.62 -39.15 -9.79
C PHE A 251 -33.16 -39.98 -10.95
N SER A 252 -33.58 -41.21 -10.64
CA SER A 252 -34.09 -42.19 -11.59
C SER A 252 -35.56 -41.93 -11.98
N ASP A 253 -35.77 -41.84 -13.31
CA ASP A 253 -36.84 -42.43 -14.15
C ASP A 253 -38.34 -42.04 -14.01
N PRO A 254 -39.19 -42.27 -15.06
CA PRO A 254 -38.96 -42.21 -16.51
C PRO A 254 -40.15 -41.60 -17.34
N ASP A 255 -39.97 -41.64 -18.68
CA ASP A 255 -40.95 -41.59 -19.79
C ASP A 255 -41.35 -40.25 -20.46
N GLY A 256 -41.15 -40.21 -21.79
CA GLY A 256 -41.95 -39.37 -22.71
C GLY A 256 -41.25 -38.72 -23.92
N ALA A 257 -40.89 -39.52 -24.92
CA ALA A 257 -40.64 -39.24 -26.35
C ALA A 257 -40.74 -37.80 -26.93
N ALA A 258 -39.75 -37.39 -27.74
CA ALA A 258 -39.86 -37.14 -29.21
C ALA A 258 -38.81 -36.13 -29.79
N ARG A 259 -37.90 -36.65 -30.63
CA ARG A 259 -37.53 -36.25 -32.01
C ARG A 259 -37.19 -34.78 -32.38
N GLY A 260 -36.04 -34.58 -33.03
CA GLY A 260 -35.95 -33.69 -34.21
C GLY A 260 -34.67 -32.83 -34.44
N SER A 261 -33.71 -33.38 -35.19
CA SER A 261 -32.92 -32.80 -36.31
C SER A 261 -32.08 -31.50 -36.21
N GLU A 262 -30.75 -31.72 -36.30
CA GLU A 262 -29.73 -31.21 -37.26
C GLU A 262 -29.43 -29.70 -37.53
N PRO A 263 -28.17 -29.39 -37.98
CA PRO A 263 -27.51 -28.08 -37.91
C PRO A 263 -27.22 -27.42 -39.29
N ALA A 264 -26.71 -26.18 -39.28
CA ALA A 264 -25.90 -25.53 -40.33
C ALA A 264 -25.09 -24.39 -39.68
N ASP A 265 -23.76 -24.31 -39.79
CA ASP A 265 -22.96 -23.74 -40.91
C ASP A 265 -23.38 -22.30 -41.24
N SER A 266 -22.52 -21.34 -41.57
CA SER A 266 -21.08 -21.07 -41.61
C SER A 266 -21.03 -19.62 -42.14
N ASP A 267 -20.00 -18.82 -41.80
CA ASP A 267 -19.29 -17.95 -42.77
C ASP A 267 -18.43 -16.87 -42.06
N THR A 268 -17.15 -17.20 -41.94
CA THR A 268 -15.98 -16.55 -42.59
C THR A 268 -15.99 -15.02 -42.80
N GLU A 269 -15.22 -14.31 -41.95
CA GLU A 269 -14.15 -13.27 -42.13
C GLU A 269 -14.23 -12.21 -43.28
N PRO A 270 -13.32 -11.19 -43.45
CA PRO A 270 -12.21 -10.66 -42.62
C PRO A 270 -12.07 -9.09 -42.55
N GLN A 271 -11.19 -8.63 -41.66
CA GLN A 271 -10.19 -7.53 -41.79
C GLN A 271 -10.51 -6.00 -41.81
N VAL A 272 -9.94 -5.31 -40.78
CA VAL A 272 -8.91 -4.23 -40.87
C VAL A 272 -9.26 -2.71 -40.82
N ASN A 273 -8.59 -2.05 -39.84
CA ASN A 273 -8.09 -0.66 -39.70
C ASN A 273 -8.97 0.52 -39.18
N GLY A 274 -8.58 1.05 -38.00
CA GLY A 274 -7.74 2.28 -37.95
C GLY A 274 -8.29 3.57 -37.29
N SER A 275 -7.92 3.80 -36.02
CA SER A 275 -7.60 5.08 -35.30
C SER A 275 -8.60 6.26 -35.23
N PRO A 276 -8.45 7.27 -34.33
CA PRO A 276 -7.37 7.54 -33.35
C PRO A 276 -7.82 7.75 -31.89
N VAL A 277 -6.87 7.56 -30.96
CA VAL A 277 -6.96 8.02 -29.56
C VAL A 277 -6.17 9.32 -29.45
N THR A 278 -6.80 10.37 -28.94
CA THR A 278 -6.14 11.62 -28.52
C THR A 278 -5.68 11.48 -27.07
N ASP A 279 -4.36 11.63 -26.87
CA ASP A 279 -3.72 11.85 -25.59
C ASP A 279 -4.04 13.25 -25.06
N ASP A 280 -4.22 13.36 -23.74
CA ASP A 280 -3.87 14.56 -22.97
C ASP A 280 -3.27 14.13 -21.63
N ALA A 281 -2.28 14.91 -21.21
CA ALA A 281 -1.15 14.54 -20.37
C ALA A 281 -1.44 14.36 -18.88
N ASP A 282 -0.74 13.39 -18.26
CA ASP A 282 -0.30 13.49 -16.87
C ASP A 282 1.05 12.74 -16.70
N VAL A 283 1.96 13.40 -15.97
CA VAL A 283 3.42 13.29 -16.01
C VAL A 283 3.98 11.86 -16.01
N ALA A 284 4.30 11.37 -17.22
CA ALA A 284 5.29 10.33 -17.47
C ALA A 284 6.61 11.00 -17.92
N GLU A 285 7.75 10.42 -17.52
CA GLU A 285 9.09 10.89 -17.89
C GLU A 285 9.22 11.03 -19.43
N PRO A 286 9.61 12.21 -19.95
CA PRO A 286 9.92 12.39 -21.36
C PRO A 286 11.16 11.57 -21.74
N GLY A 287 11.09 10.93 -22.90
CA GLY A 287 12.05 9.92 -23.33
C GLY A 287 13.38 10.50 -23.79
N ASP A 288 14.46 9.84 -23.39
CA ASP A 288 15.67 9.65 -24.19
C ASP A 288 16.56 8.55 -23.57
N THR A 289 16.55 7.35 -24.15
CA THR A 289 17.72 6.44 -24.23
C THR A 289 17.44 5.35 -25.27
N ALA A 290 18.35 5.22 -26.24
CA ALA A 290 18.36 4.26 -27.33
C ALA A 290 18.60 2.81 -26.87
N ALA A 291 18.01 1.86 -27.61
CA ALA A 291 18.34 0.44 -27.54
C ALA A 291 19.57 0.12 -28.41
N LEU A 292 20.44 -0.78 -27.92
CA LEU A 292 21.69 -1.19 -28.54
C LEU A 292 21.45 -2.25 -29.66
N HIS A 293 21.51 -1.80 -30.91
CA HIS A 293 22.02 -2.37 -32.19
C HIS A 293 22.00 -3.88 -32.57
N THR A 294 21.73 -4.15 -33.88
CA THR A 294 22.60 -4.94 -34.81
C THR A 294 22.26 -4.62 -36.30
N ASP A 295 23.31 -4.25 -37.05
CA ASP A 295 23.64 -4.19 -38.50
C ASP A 295 22.62 -3.89 -39.63
N HIS A 296 23.01 -2.88 -40.44
CA HIS A 296 22.55 -2.61 -41.80
C HIS A 296 23.66 -2.92 -42.81
N PRO A 297 23.32 -3.17 -44.10
CA PRO A 297 24.20 -2.80 -45.20
C PRO A 297 23.62 -1.66 -46.05
N HIS A 298 24.57 -0.88 -46.56
CA HIS A 298 24.49 0.43 -47.22
C HIS A 298 23.89 0.41 -48.64
N LEU A 299 23.35 1.56 -49.09
CA LEU A 299 23.98 2.37 -50.16
C LEU A 299 23.20 3.67 -50.52
N VAL A 300 24.00 4.69 -50.84
CA VAL A 300 23.79 5.90 -51.68
C VAL A 300 23.48 7.27 -51.03
N THR A 301 24.57 8.05 -50.92
CA THR A 301 24.76 9.53 -50.90
C THR A 301 24.26 10.18 -52.22
N ARG A 302 23.90 11.46 -52.41
CA ARG A 302 24.00 12.77 -51.73
C ARG A 302 23.17 13.76 -52.60
N VAL A 303 22.71 14.89 -52.05
CA VAL A 303 22.84 16.27 -52.58
C VAL A 303 21.88 17.21 -51.80
N SER A 304 22.45 18.30 -51.26
CA SER A 304 21.81 19.57 -50.86
C SER A 304 22.44 20.68 -51.72
N PRO A 305 22.06 21.96 -51.64
CA PRO A 305 20.82 22.62 -51.17
C PRO A 305 20.24 23.62 -52.20
N LEU A 306 19.03 24.15 -51.98
CA LEU A 306 18.66 25.48 -52.48
C LEU A 306 17.62 26.16 -51.60
N ALA A 307 17.97 27.37 -51.17
CA ALA A 307 17.17 28.31 -50.42
C ALA A 307 16.23 29.09 -51.35
N LEU A 308 15.00 29.37 -50.93
CA LEU A 308 14.26 30.56 -51.36
C LEU A 308 13.37 31.08 -50.22
N SER A 309 13.56 32.37 -49.98
CA SER A 309 12.80 33.26 -49.11
C SER A 309 11.52 33.75 -49.80
N GLY A 310 10.55 34.21 -49.01
CA GLY A 310 9.38 34.93 -49.52
C GLY A 310 8.37 35.26 -48.42
N GLY A 311 8.64 36.31 -47.65
CA GLY A 311 7.64 36.98 -46.81
C GLY A 311 6.91 38.08 -47.61
N PHE A 312 5.65 38.33 -47.29
CA PHE A 312 4.92 39.53 -47.71
C PHE A 312 4.04 40.03 -46.56
N SER A 313 4.33 41.25 -46.11
CA SER A 313 3.45 42.14 -45.35
C SER A 313 2.74 43.10 -46.30
N GLY A 314 1.58 43.61 -45.92
CA GLY A 314 0.94 44.77 -46.56
C GLY A 314 -0.34 45.20 -45.86
N GLU A 315 -0.23 46.24 -45.03
CA GLU A 315 -1.33 47.09 -44.53
C GLU A 315 -1.83 48.07 -45.60
N ALA A 316 -3.09 48.50 -45.51
CA ALA A 316 -3.51 49.89 -45.78
C ALA A 316 -4.88 50.17 -45.12
N GLY A 317 -4.97 51.26 -44.36
CA GLY A 317 -6.21 51.77 -43.76
C GLY A 317 -6.76 53.02 -44.45
N GLY A 318 -7.93 53.48 -43.99
CA GLY A 318 -8.35 54.89 -44.09
C GLY A 318 -9.82 55.15 -44.50
N GLY A 319 -10.59 55.77 -43.60
CA GLY A 319 -11.47 56.92 -43.93
C GLY A 319 -12.99 56.70 -44.07
N CYS A 320 -13.77 57.38 -43.22
CA CYS A 320 -15.23 57.45 -43.15
C CYS A 320 -15.93 58.21 -44.31
N GLY A 321 -17.23 57.92 -44.51
CA GLY A 321 -18.21 58.86 -45.06
C GLY A 321 -19.52 58.22 -45.60
N ASP A 322 -20.64 58.63 -45.03
CA ASP A 322 -22.03 58.60 -45.52
C ASP A 322 -22.95 57.36 -45.31
N LEU A 323 -23.96 57.59 -44.46
CA LEU A 323 -25.11 56.75 -44.09
C LEU A 323 -26.14 56.61 -45.23
N PRO A 324 -27.11 55.66 -45.13
CA PRO A 324 -28.39 56.02 -44.50
C PRO A 324 -28.98 55.00 -43.50
N ASP A 325 -30.02 55.49 -42.84
CA ASP A 325 -30.78 55.06 -41.64
C ASP A 325 -31.27 53.60 -41.47
N ARG A 326 -31.17 53.18 -40.19
CA ARG A 326 -32.12 52.42 -39.32
C ARG A 326 -32.76 51.10 -39.80
N ALA A 327 -32.52 50.04 -39.02
CA ALA A 327 -33.52 49.46 -38.09
C ALA A 327 -32.85 48.47 -37.12
N CYS A 328 -32.81 48.82 -35.82
CA CYS A 328 -32.40 47.92 -34.74
C CYS A 328 -33.63 47.19 -34.21
N VAL A 329 -33.65 45.85 -34.29
CA VAL A 329 -34.49 45.00 -33.44
C VAL A 329 -33.55 44.21 -32.54
N ARG A 330 -33.56 44.56 -31.25
CA ARG A 330 -33.03 43.76 -30.15
C ARG A 330 -34.01 42.62 -29.88
N GLU A 331 -33.50 41.39 -29.80
CA GLU A 331 -34.14 40.33 -29.01
C GLU A 331 -33.26 40.06 -27.78
N ASP A 332 -33.63 40.68 -26.67
CA ASP A 332 -33.13 40.32 -25.34
C ASP A 332 -33.83 39.02 -24.90
N GLY A 333 -33.04 37.97 -24.67
CA GLY A 333 -33.51 36.68 -24.14
C GLY A 333 -33.76 36.76 -22.62
N GLY A 334 -35.02 36.82 -22.21
CA GLY A 334 -35.43 36.74 -20.81
C GLY A 334 -35.41 35.29 -20.26
N PRO A 335 -35.28 35.09 -18.93
CA PRO A 335 -35.33 33.77 -18.31
C PRO A 335 -36.74 33.18 -18.33
N LEU A 336 -36.87 31.95 -18.86
CA LEU A 336 -38.10 31.18 -18.85
C LEU A 336 -38.47 30.79 -17.41
N ARG A 337 -39.58 31.37 -16.92
CA ARG A 337 -40.26 31.02 -15.66
C ARG A 337 -40.53 29.52 -15.56
N GLY A 338 -40.07 28.92 -14.47
CA GLY A 338 -40.65 27.68 -13.95
C GLY A 338 -42.06 27.93 -13.41
N GLU A 339 -42.94 26.98 -13.68
CA GLU A 339 -44.33 26.95 -13.24
C GLU A 339 -44.45 27.03 -11.70
N LYS A 340 -45.38 27.87 -11.21
CA LYS A 340 -45.89 27.83 -9.83
C LYS A 340 -46.50 26.44 -9.57
N PRO A 341 -46.12 25.72 -8.51
CA PRO A 341 -46.94 24.61 -8.02
C PRO A 341 -48.30 25.13 -7.55
N LYS A 342 -49.38 24.45 -7.95
CA LYS A 342 -50.73 24.67 -7.43
C LYS A 342 -50.76 24.39 -5.93
N GLU A 343 -51.43 25.28 -5.20
CA GLU A 343 -51.78 25.13 -3.79
C GLU A 343 -52.46 23.78 -3.56
N SER A 344 -51.89 22.99 -2.65
CA SER A 344 -52.56 21.83 -2.04
C SER A 344 -53.19 22.32 -0.74
N PRO A 345 -54.46 22.03 -0.44
CA PRO A 345 -55.09 22.50 0.78
C PRO A 345 -54.66 21.57 1.92
N VAL A 346 -53.96 22.12 2.92
CA VAL A 346 -53.78 21.42 4.20
C VAL A 346 -53.99 22.41 5.33
N ASP A 347 -55.02 22.08 6.13
CA ASP A 347 -55.58 22.79 7.27
C ASP A 347 -54.56 23.39 8.24
N GLU A 348 -54.79 24.67 8.58
CA GLU A 348 -54.39 25.24 9.86
C GLU A 348 -55.12 24.50 10.98
N ARG A 349 -54.42 23.62 11.70
CA ARG A 349 -54.85 23.17 13.04
C ARG A 349 -53.78 23.42 14.08
N VAL A 350 -53.97 24.56 14.73
CA VAL A 350 -53.99 24.76 16.20
C VAL A 350 -53.49 23.56 17.01
N GLY A 351 -52.42 23.81 17.78
CA GLY A 351 -51.90 22.87 18.74
C GLY A 351 -52.92 22.51 19.83
N GLN A 352 -53.12 21.21 20.01
CA GLN A 352 -53.56 20.61 21.25
C GLN A 352 -53.15 19.13 21.22
N ARG A 353 -52.13 18.77 22.01
CA ARG A 353 -52.02 17.41 22.54
C ARG A 353 -51.90 17.48 24.05
N THR A 354 -52.95 16.95 24.65
CA THR A 354 -53.15 16.55 26.02
C THR A 354 -52.21 15.40 26.42
N ALA A 355 -52.06 15.25 27.75
CA ALA A 355 -51.11 14.42 28.47
C ALA A 355 -51.44 12.90 28.54
N GLY A 356 -50.42 12.12 28.91
CA GLY A 356 -50.47 10.78 29.54
C GLY A 356 -50.02 9.61 28.62
N ALA A 357 -49.16 8.65 29.01
CA ALA A 357 -48.58 8.27 30.28
C ALA A 357 -47.38 7.28 30.08
N GLY A 358 -46.43 7.29 31.04
CA GLY A 358 -45.47 6.21 31.38
C GLY A 358 -44.19 6.11 30.52
N ALA A 359 -42.97 5.90 31.03
CA ALA A 359 -42.42 5.83 32.38
C ALA A 359 -40.88 5.95 32.25
N GLY A 360 -40.22 6.55 33.25
CA GLY A 360 -38.80 6.26 33.54
C GLY A 360 -37.82 7.41 33.35
N GLY A 361 -37.17 7.80 34.46
CA GLY A 361 -35.83 8.39 34.43
C GLY A 361 -35.75 9.89 34.68
N ARG A 362 -35.78 10.29 35.96
CA ARG A 362 -35.39 11.61 36.46
C ARG A 362 -33.87 11.77 36.42
N PRO A 363 -33.32 12.85 35.83
CA PRO A 363 -32.18 13.53 36.43
C PRO A 363 -32.63 14.84 37.07
N LYS A 364 -31.98 15.14 38.19
CA LYS A 364 -32.27 16.22 39.12
C LYS A 364 -31.77 17.56 38.55
N ALA A 365 -32.57 18.59 38.82
CA ALA A 365 -32.42 20.00 38.48
C ALA A 365 -30.99 20.57 38.46
N ALA A 366 -30.69 21.31 37.40
CA ALA A 366 -29.89 22.53 37.43
C ALA A 366 -30.69 23.62 36.70
N GLY A 367 -30.63 24.85 37.24
CA GLY A 367 -31.63 25.89 37.06
C GLY A 367 -31.98 26.27 35.63
N TRP A 368 -33.28 26.23 35.34
CA TRP A 368 -33.92 27.16 34.41
C TRP A 368 -33.81 28.54 35.08
N GLU A 369 -32.74 29.27 34.82
CA GLU A 369 -32.82 30.72 34.86
C GLU A 369 -33.17 31.15 33.45
N THR A 370 -34.30 31.85 33.35
CA THR A 370 -34.76 32.57 32.18
C THR A 370 -33.66 33.47 31.63
N ALA A 371 -32.79 32.92 30.80
CA ALA A 371 -32.08 33.69 29.80
C ALA A 371 -33.14 34.14 28.78
N GLN A 372 -33.80 35.26 29.07
CA GLN A 372 -34.36 36.09 28.02
C GLN A 372 -33.23 36.30 27.02
N GLN A 373 -33.27 35.57 25.90
CA GLN A 373 -32.27 35.66 24.85
C GLN A 373 -32.35 37.06 24.27
N GLN A 374 -31.57 37.97 24.86
CA GLN A 374 -31.45 39.33 24.40
C GLN A 374 -30.95 39.29 22.96
N ARG A 375 -31.74 39.87 22.07
CA ARG A 375 -31.38 40.12 20.68
C ARG A 375 -29.98 40.76 20.65
N ARG A 376 -29.01 40.12 20.01
CA ARG A 376 -27.67 40.68 19.86
C ARG A 376 -27.73 41.73 18.75
N VAL A 377 -27.35 42.96 19.08
CA VAL A 377 -27.41 44.11 18.16
C VAL A 377 -26.30 44.04 17.10
N GLY A 378 -25.22 43.30 17.35
CA GLY A 378 -24.11 43.12 16.40
C GLY A 378 -24.01 41.70 15.83
N LEU A 379 -23.31 41.58 14.71
CA LEU A 379 -22.86 40.30 14.16
C LEU A 379 -21.94 39.56 15.17
N PRO A 380 -21.79 38.23 15.05
CA PRO A 380 -20.91 37.45 15.92
C PRO A 380 -19.49 38.00 16.02
N ALA A 381 -18.86 37.83 17.19
CA ALA A 381 -17.50 38.30 17.45
C ALA A 381 -16.46 37.61 16.54
N ASP A 382 -16.73 36.37 16.13
CA ASP A 382 -15.94 35.61 15.17
C ASP A 382 -15.77 36.37 13.84
N LEU A 383 -14.52 36.62 13.45
CA LEU A 383 -14.18 37.40 12.27
C LEU A 383 -14.68 36.75 10.97
N ARG A 384 -14.65 35.41 10.87
CA ARG A 384 -15.09 34.67 9.67
C ARG A 384 -16.60 34.80 9.49
N LEU A 385 -17.36 34.71 10.58
CA LEU A 385 -18.81 34.90 10.55
C LEU A 385 -19.19 36.35 10.26
N ARG A 386 -18.44 37.32 10.80
CA ARG A 386 -18.65 38.74 10.52
C ARG A 386 -18.42 39.09 9.05
N VAL A 387 -17.38 38.53 8.43
CA VAL A 387 -17.12 38.69 7.00
C VAL A 387 -18.23 38.05 6.17
N ALA A 388 -18.60 36.81 6.47
CA ALA A 388 -19.62 36.08 5.72
C ALA A 388 -21.01 36.72 5.79
N LEU A 389 -21.44 37.17 6.97
CA LEU A 389 -22.77 37.76 7.18
C LEU A 389 -22.80 39.28 7.00
N GLY A 390 -21.65 39.92 6.72
CA GLY A 390 -21.52 41.36 6.53
C GLY A 390 -22.55 41.96 5.55
N PRO A 391 -22.74 41.39 4.35
CA PRO A 391 -23.72 41.88 3.37
C PRO A 391 -25.17 41.86 3.85
N VAL A 392 -25.47 41.07 4.89
CA VAL A 392 -26.82 40.85 5.43
C VAL A 392 -26.90 41.25 6.91
N ALA A 393 -25.99 42.10 7.39
CA ALA A 393 -25.92 42.53 8.79
C ALA A 393 -27.23 43.17 9.29
N TRP A 394 -27.91 43.92 8.42
CA TRP A 394 -29.20 44.54 8.74
C TRP A 394 -30.35 43.51 8.82
N LEU A 395 -30.29 42.40 8.05
CA LEU A 395 -31.21 41.28 8.20
C LEU A 395 -30.98 40.55 9.51
N TRP A 396 -29.72 40.41 9.93
CA TRP A 396 -29.33 39.82 11.20
C TRP A 396 -29.89 40.58 12.39
N GLU A 397 -29.90 41.92 12.32
CA GLU A 397 -30.53 42.74 13.34
C GLU A 397 -32.02 42.42 13.45
N ARG A 398 -32.73 42.11 12.37
CA ARG A 398 -34.18 41.82 12.42
C ARG A 398 -34.52 40.43 13.01
N LEU A 399 -33.53 39.61 13.38
CA LEU A 399 -33.72 38.27 13.93
C LEU A 399 -33.89 38.28 15.46
N SER A 400 -34.65 37.31 15.98
CA SER A 400 -34.68 36.97 17.41
C SER A 400 -33.42 36.21 17.84
N GLY A 401 -33.10 36.17 19.14
CA GLY A 401 -31.90 35.49 19.65
C GLY A 401 -31.77 34.03 19.20
N TRP A 402 -32.86 33.26 19.26
CA TRP A 402 -32.90 31.88 18.76
C TRP A 402 -32.67 31.79 17.25
N GLN A 403 -33.25 32.71 16.46
CA GLN A 403 -33.01 32.76 15.01
C GLN A 403 -31.56 33.12 14.68
N GLN A 404 -30.94 34.01 15.47
CA GLN A 404 -29.52 34.33 15.36
C GLN A 404 -28.65 33.10 15.62
N ASP A 405 -28.93 32.32 16.67
CA ASP A 405 -28.21 31.07 16.97
C ASP A 405 -28.29 30.07 15.80
N GLN A 406 -29.49 29.92 15.21
CA GLN A 406 -29.71 29.01 14.09
C GLN A 406 -29.03 29.46 12.80
N VAL A 407 -29.04 30.76 12.50
CA VAL A 407 -28.31 31.32 11.35
C VAL A 407 -26.81 31.19 11.56
N GLU A 408 -26.31 31.46 12.77
CA GLU A 408 -24.89 31.27 13.09
C GLU A 408 -24.45 29.82 12.88
N ALA A 409 -25.22 28.85 13.39
CA ALA A 409 -24.93 27.44 13.21
C ALA A 409 -24.94 27.03 11.73
N ALA A 410 -25.92 27.53 10.95
CA ALA A 410 -26.00 27.29 9.51
C ALA A 410 -24.82 27.90 8.76
N THR A 411 -24.40 29.12 9.09
CA THR A 411 -23.23 29.77 8.48
C THR A 411 -21.94 29.00 8.81
N LYS A 412 -21.76 28.51 10.04
CA LYS A 412 -20.62 27.65 10.40
C LYS A 412 -20.62 26.35 9.59
N ALA A 413 -21.78 25.73 9.40
CA ALA A 413 -21.92 24.52 8.60
C ALA A 413 -21.56 24.75 7.13
N GLU A 414 -22.03 25.85 6.53
CA GLU A 414 -21.72 26.23 5.15
C GLU A 414 -20.23 26.56 4.97
N LEU A 415 -19.60 27.30 5.89
CA LEU A 415 -18.15 27.54 5.83
C LEU A 415 -17.35 26.24 5.91
N THR A 416 -17.77 25.30 6.76
CA THR A 416 -17.15 23.96 6.87
C THR A 416 -17.32 23.18 5.57
N GLN A 417 -18.51 23.26 4.96
CA GLN A 417 -18.80 22.62 3.68
C GLN A 417 -17.94 23.21 2.55
N LEU A 418 -17.79 24.54 2.45
CA LEU A 418 -16.94 25.19 1.45
C LEU A 418 -15.48 24.73 1.55
N VAL A 419 -14.95 24.64 2.78
CA VAL A 419 -13.60 24.09 3.01
C VAL A 419 -13.53 22.63 2.59
N GLY A 420 -14.53 21.82 2.94
CA GLY A 420 -14.62 20.41 2.52
C GLY A 420 -14.76 20.22 1.00
N LEU A 421 -15.21 21.24 0.28
CA LEU A 421 -15.28 21.28 -1.19
C LEU A 421 -13.98 21.80 -1.84
N GLY A 422 -12.97 22.16 -1.04
CA GLY A 422 -11.65 22.59 -1.51
C GLY A 422 -11.49 24.10 -1.69
N VAL A 423 -12.41 24.92 -1.15
CA VAL A 423 -12.21 26.37 -1.07
C VAL A 423 -11.23 26.68 0.05
N ALA A 424 -10.26 27.57 -0.19
CA ALA A 424 -9.29 27.98 0.82
C ALA A 424 -9.99 28.51 2.09
N PRO A 425 -9.58 28.08 3.31
CA PRO A 425 -10.24 28.48 4.56
C PRO A 425 -10.33 29.98 4.79
N GLU A 426 -9.35 30.74 4.27
CA GLU A 426 -9.29 32.20 4.33
C GLU A 426 -10.25 32.86 3.34
N GLY A 427 -10.48 32.23 2.19
CA GLY A 427 -11.36 32.73 1.12
C GLY A 427 -12.84 32.35 1.29
N ALA A 428 -13.15 31.26 2.01
CA ALA A 428 -14.51 30.77 2.19
C ALA A 428 -15.50 31.79 2.79
N PRO A 429 -15.12 32.62 3.80
CA PRO A 429 -16.00 33.68 4.31
C PRO A 429 -16.35 34.74 3.27
N ARG A 430 -15.39 35.15 2.44
CA ARG A 430 -15.59 36.18 1.41
C ARG A 430 -16.45 35.65 0.28
N LEU A 431 -16.17 34.42 -0.18
CA LEU A 431 -17.02 33.73 -1.16
C LEU A 431 -18.47 33.59 -0.68
N LEU A 432 -18.69 33.27 0.59
CA LEU A 432 -20.05 33.18 1.16
C LEU A 432 -20.73 34.56 1.22
N ALA A 433 -19.97 35.63 1.48
CA ALA A 433 -20.47 37.00 1.45
C ALA A 433 -20.86 37.43 0.03
N ASP A 434 -20.02 37.15 -0.97
CA ASP A 434 -20.28 37.44 -2.38
C ASP A 434 -21.57 36.73 -2.84
N ARG A 435 -21.71 35.43 -2.50
CA ARG A 435 -22.93 34.65 -2.76
C ARG A 435 -24.19 35.27 -2.14
N LEU A 436 -24.12 35.74 -0.90
CA LEU A 436 -25.25 36.38 -0.24
C LEU A 436 -25.61 37.70 -0.89
N THR A 437 -24.62 38.43 -1.40
CA THR A 437 -24.79 39.68 -2.14
C THR A 437 -25.52 39.43 -3.45
N ASP A 438 -25.03 38.50 -4.28
CA ASP A 438 -25.64 38.17 -5.58
C ASP A 438 -27.11 37.72 -5.42
N ARG A 439 -27.41 36.92 -4.39
CA ARG A 439 -28.77 36.42 -4.12
C ARG A 439 -29.70 37.51 -3.59
N LEU A 440 -29.16 38.52 -2.93
CA LEU A 440 -29.92 39.69 -2.49
C LEU A 440 -30.29 40.55 -3.69
N GLU A 441 -29.36 40.76 -4.62
CA GLU A 441 -29.62 41.42 -5.90
C GLU A 441 -30.67 40.67 -6.73
N GLU A 442 -30.57 39.34 -6.81
CA GLU A 442 -31.57 38.48 -7.49
C GLU A 442 -32.98 38.63 -6.86
N THR A 443 -33.07 38.88 -5.56
CA THR A 443 -34.34 39.08 -4.85
C THR A 443 -34.96 40.46 -5.15
N GLY A 444 -34.22 41.35 -5.82
CA GLY A 444 -34.60 42.74 -6.10
C GLY A 444 -34.26 43.70 -4.95
N GLY A 445 -33.27 43.33 -4.14
CA GLY A 445 -32.72 44.16 -3.08
C GLY A 445 -33.45 44.03 -1.74
N GLU A 446 -32.95 44.82 -0.77
CA GLU A 446 -33.28 44.74 0.65
C GLU A 446 -34.78 44.88 0.95
N ALA A 447 -35.46 45.79 0.24
CA ALA A 447 -36.87 46.11 0.48
C ALA A 447 -37.84 44.95 0.23
N LEU A 448 -37.44 43.93 -0.55
CA LEU A 448 -38.29 42.80 -0.91
C LEU A 448 -38.11 41.58 0.01
N VAL A 449 -37.21 41.63 0.99
CA VAL A 449 -37.04 40.56 1.99
C VAL A 449 -38.02 40.74 3.17
N THR A 450 -39.20 40.16 3.03
CA THR A 450 -40.28 40.21 4.03
C THR A 450 -40.02 39.31 5.25
N GLY A 451 -39.33 38.18 5.07
CA GLY A 451 -39.00 37.22 6.13
C GLY A 451 -37.49 36.91 6.23
N PRO A 452 -36.71 37.65 7.04
CA PRO A 452 -35.25 37.53 7.11
C PRO A 452 -34.73 36.12 7.43
N TYR A 453 -35.30 35.48 8.45
CA TYR A 453 -34.90 34.13 8.86
C TYR A 453 -35.14 33.08 7.76
N GLY A 454 -36.35 33.10 7.17
CA GLY A 454 -36.72 32.17 6.11
C GLY A 454 -35.89 32.37 4.85
N TRP A 455 -35.58 33.63 4.51
CA TRP A 455 -34.72 33.95 3.38
C TRP A 455 -33.31 33.41 3.60
N LEU A 456 -32.68 33.68 4.75
CA LEU A 456 -31.32 33.22 5.04
C LEU A 456 -31.21 31.69 5.03
N ILE A 457 -32.11 30.98 5.72
CA ILE A 457 -32.03 29.52 5.90
C ILE A 457 -32.42 28.74 4.64
N ARG A 458 -33.32 29.27 3.79
CA ARG A 458 -33.83 28.52 2.63
C ARG A 458 -33.25 28.97 1.29
N ARG A 459 -32.82 30.23 1.19
CA ARG A 459 -32.41 30.85 -0.08
C ARG A 459 -31.00 31.44 -0.02
N GLY A 460 -30.64 32.09 1.08
CA GLY A 460 -29.40 32.83 1.23
C GLY A 460 -28.18 31.94 1.47
N LEU A 461 -28.22 31.05 2.46
CA LEU A 461 -27.07 30.23 2.88
C LEU A 461 -26.91 28.93 2.07
N PRO A 462 -27.97 28.12 1.82
CA PRO A 462 -27.78 26.81 1.20
C PRO A 462 -27.14 26.87 -0.18
N GLN A 463 -26.26 25.93 -0.49
CA GLN A 463 -25.81 25.73 -1.87
C GLN A 463 -27.00 25.39 -2.79
N ARG A 464 -27.08 26.06 -3.94
CA ARG A 464 -28.08 25.91 -5.00
C ARG A 464 -27.44 25.25 -6.23
N PRO A 465 -27.31 23.91 -6.26
CA PRO A 465 -26.68 23.24 -7.39
C PRO A 465 -27.55 23.34 -8.65
N ALA A 466 -27.03 23.96 -9.71
CA ALA A 466 -27.67 23.98 -11.02
C ALA A 466 -27.41 22.70 -11.85
N CYS A 467 -26.45 21.88 -11.42
CA CYS A 467 -26.10 20.59 -12.03
C CYS A 467 -25.66 19.56 -10.98
N SER A 468 -25.32 18.35 -11.43
CA SER A 468 -24.83 17.26 -10.57
C SER A 468 -23.41 17.47 -9.99
N HIS A 469 -22.73 18.56 -10.36
CA HIS A 469 -21.38 18.83 -9.87
C HIS A 469 -21.46 19.32 -8.42
N ARG A 470 -20.78 18.62 -7.50
CA ARG A 470 -20.87 18.88 -6.05
C ARG A 470 -20.39 20.27 -5.63
N LYS A 471 -19.57 20.93 -6.47
CA LYS A 471 -19.06 22.29 -6.24
C LYS A 471 -19.81 23.39 -7.02
N CYS A 472 -20.92 23.07 -7.66
CA CYS A 472 -21.70 24.04 -8.42
C CYS A 472 -22.66 24.81 -7.50
N ASP A 473 -22.66 26.14 -7.61
CA ASP A 473 -23.65 27.02 -7.00
C ASP A 473 -24.17 27.97 -8.08
N ASP A 474 -25.47 27.90 -8.41
CA ASP A 474 -26.15 28.71 -9.42
C ASP A 474 -25.41 28.82 -10.77
N GLY A 475 -24.68 27.78 -11.16
CA GLY A 475 -23.94 27.77 -12.43
C GLY A 475 -22.47 28.17 -12.32
N ILE A 476 -21.99 28.56 -11.14
CA ILE A 476 -20.60 28.93 -10.86
C ILE A 476 -19.90 27.82 -10.07
N ARG A 477 -18.60 27.61 -10.29
CA ARG A 477 -17.76 26.70 -9.49
C ARG A 477 -17.25 27.40 -8.24
N LEU A 478 -17.55 26.83 -7.08
CA LEU A 478 -17.15 27.40 -5.79
C LEU A 478 -15.63 27.42 -5.56
N ASP A 479 -14.86 26.54 -6.22
CA ASP A 479 -13.40 26.47 -6.05
C ASP A 479 -12.61 27.37 -7.00
N THR A 480 -13.15 27.69 -8.18
CA THR A 480 -12.47 28.54 -9.18
C THR A 480 -13.12 29.91 -9.36
N GLY A 481 -14.38 30.07 -8.98
CA GLY A 481 -15.18 31.28 -9.24
C GLY A 481 -15.64 31.42 -10.69
N GLU A 482 -15.35 30.44 -11.55
CA GLU A 482 -15.68 30.46 -12.97
C GLU A 482 -17.00 29.75 -13.27
N ASP A 483 -17.49 29.92 -14.50
CA ASP A 483 -18.65 29.18 -15.01
C ASP A 483 -18.45 27.66 -14.86
N CYS A 484 -19.50 26.98 -14.41
CA CYS A 484 -19.50 25.56 -14.22
C CYS A 484 -19.64 24.84 -15.56
N GLU A 485 -18.54 24.24 -16.03
CA GLU A 485 -18.50 23.41 -17.23
C GLU A 485 -19.60 22.33 -17.25
N ASN A 486 -19.91 21.72 -16.11
CA ASN A 486 -20.98 20.73 -16.02
C ASN A 486 -22.37 21.35 -16.20
N CYS A 487 -22.58 22.60 -15.80
CA CYS A 487 -23.80 23.34 -16.17
C CYS A 487 -23.84 23.60 -17.67
N GLY A 488 -22.70 23.96 -18.28
CA GLY A 488 -22.55 24.03 -19.74
C GLY A 488 -22.97 22.73 -20.41
N ASN A 489 -22.46 21.59 -19.95
CA ASN A 489 -22.83 20.26 -20.46
C ASN A 489 -24.32 19.94 -20.29
N VAL A 490 -24.91 20.26 -19.14
CA VAL A 490 -26.36 20.11 -18.91
C VAL A 490 -27.15 20.97 -19.88
N ILE A 491 -26.73 22.22 -20.12
CA ILE A 491 -27.37 23.11 -21.09
C ILE A 491 -27.23 22.57 -22.51
N HIS A 492 -26.04 22.11 -22.92
CA HIS A 492 -25.80 21.49 -24.22
C HIS A 492 -26.68 20.25 -24.41
N LEU A 493 -26.76 19.37 -23.42
CA LEU A 493 -27.60 18.17 -23.47
C LEU A 493 -29.08 18.53 -23.58
N ARG A 494 -29.56 19.52 -22.82
CA ARG A 494 -30.95 20.03 -22.90
C ARG A 494 -31.24 20.64 -24.26
N ARG A 495 -30.31 21.43 -24.83
CA ARG A 495 -30.45 22.01 -26.18
C ARG A 495 -30.50 20.93 -27.25
N ALA A 496 -29.56 19.98 -27.22
CA ALA A 496 -29.53 18.84 -28.15
C ALA A 496 -30.82 18.00 -28.06
N ARG A 497 -31.33 17.77 -26.84
CA ARG A 497 -32.59 17.08 -26.62
C ARG A 497 -33.78 17.84 -27.21
N ARG A 498 -33.86 19.15 -27.01
CA ARG A 498 -34.92 20.00 -27.61
C ARG A 498 -34.88 19.95 -29.14
N VAL A 499 -33.69 20.01 -29.74
CA VAL A 499 -33.52 19.88 -31.20
C VAL A 499 -33.99 18.51 -31.68
N ARG A 500 -33.60 17.44 -30.98
CA ARG A 500 -34.03 16.07 -31.31
C ARG A 500 -35.54 15.90 -31.25
N ILE A 501 -36.17 16.30 -30.14
CA ILE A 501 -37.63 16.21 -29.98
C ILE A 501 -38.33 17.06 -31.05
N GLY A 502 -37.79 18.24 -31.38
CA GLY A 502 -38.29 19.06 -32.49
C GLY A 502 -38.24 18.33 -33.83
N ALA A 503 -37.11 17.69 -34.15
CA ALA A 503 -36.96 16.90 -35.38
C ALA A 503 -37.86 15.66 -35.42
N ASP A 504 -38.09 15.02 -34.27
CA ASP A 504 -39.02 13.89 -34.15
C ASP A 504 -40.47 14.33 -34.36
N ILE A 505 -40.86 15.50 -33.83
CA ILE A 505 -42.18 16.11 -34.10
C ILE A 505 -42.33 16.42 -35.60
N ASP A 506 -41.32 17.01 -36.23
CA ASP A 506 -41.36 17.35 -37.66
C ASP A 506 -41.47 16.10 -38.54
N ARG A 507 -40.87 14.99 -38.12
CA ARG A 507 -40.94 13.69 -38.80
C ARG A 507 -42.31 13.02 -38.62
N GLU A 508 -42.84 13.02 -37.40
CA GLU A 508 -44.06 12.28 -37.04
C GLU A 508 -45.35 13.04 -37.36
N LEU A 509 -45.31 14.38 -37.32
CA LEU A 509 -46.46 15.26 -37.49
C LEU A 509 -46.13 16.37 -38.51
N PRO A 510 -45.96 16.03 -39.81
CA PRO A 510 -45.63 17.02 -40.83
C PRO A 510 -46.81 17.99 -41.05
N GLY A 511 -46.50 19.28 -41.25
CA GLY A 511 -47.48 20.30 -41.62
C GLY A 511 -48.24 20.96 -40.46
N LEU A 512 -47.83 20.75 -39.21
CA LEU A 512 -48.41 21.45 -38.05
C LEU A 512 -48.21 22.96 -38.14
N ALA A 513 -49.24 23.72 -37.73
CA ALA A 513 -49.10 25.16 -37.52
C ALA A 513 -48.16 25.47 -36.33
N ASP A 514 -47.39 26.55 -36.41
CA ASP A 514 -46.33 26.88 -35.45
C ASP A 514 -46.76 26.89 -33.97
N ARG A 515 -47.97 27.38 -33.70
CA ARG A 515 -48.53 27.42 -32.34
C ARG A 515 -48.80 26.03 -31.78
N GLU A 516 -49.28 25.14 -32.63
CA GLU A 516 -49.60 23.76 -32.27
C GLU A 516 -48.33 22.93 -32.13
N ARG A 517 -47.37 23.11 -33.05
CA ARG A 517 -46.01 22.55 -32.96
C ARG A 517 -45.32 22.93 -31.65
N ARG A 518 -45.41 24.20 -31.23
CA ARG A 518 -44.84 24.67 -29.96
C ARG A 518 -45.48 23.98 -28.74
N ARG A 519 -46.81 23.80 -28.76
CA ARG A 519 -47.53 23.10 -27.68
C ARG A 519 -47.09 21.64 -27.55
N VAL A 520 -46.99 20.92 -28.68
CA VAL A 520 -46.54 19.51 -28.71
C VAL A 520 -45.10 19.38 -28.23
N LEU A 521 -44.21 20.31 -28.63
CA LEU A 521 -42.82 20.34 -28.16
C LEU A 521 -42.72 20.52 -26.64
N GLU A 522 -43.49 21.46 -26.07
CA GLU A 522 -43.52 21.65 -24.62
C GLU A 522 -44.05 20.43 -23.87
N GLU A 523 -45.11 19.78 -24.39
CA GLU A 523 -45.68 18.57 -23.81
C GLU A 523 -44.68 17.42 -23.77
N ARG A 524 -44.01 17.12 -24.90
CA ARG A 524 -42.97 16.08 -24.96
C ARG A 524 -41.77 16.40 -24.08
N LEU A 525 -41.40 17.68 -23.95
CA LEU A 525 -40.34 18.10 -23.02
C LEU A 525 -40.73 17.88 -21.55
N ARG A 526 -42.00 18.13 -21.18
CA ARG A 526 -42.51 17.86 -19.82
C ARG A 526 -42.53 16.37 -19.51
N GLU A 527 -43.01 15.55 -20.44
CA GLU A 527 -43.03 14.10 -20.30
C GLU A 527 -41.62 13.55 -20.10
N GLN A 528 -40.67 13.98 -20.92
CA GLN A 528 -39.29 13.55 -20.80
C GLN A 528 -38.63 13.99 -19.47
N ALA A 529 -38.99 15.18 -18.95
CA ALA A 529 -38.51 15.63 -17.65
C ALA A 529 -39.08 14.79 -16.49
N ALA A 530 -40.33 14.31 -16.60
CA ALA A 530 -40.92 13.40 -15.62
C ALA A 530 -40.19 12.04 -15.60
N ILE A 531 -39.91 11.48 -16.78
CA ILE A 531 -39.14 10.22 -16.92
C ILE A 531 -37.75 10.35 -16.28
N ASP A 532 -37.03 11.44 -16.57
CA ASP A 532 -35.69 11.68 -16.02
C ASP A 532 -35.74 11.85 -14.47
N ALA A 533 -36.82 12.39 -13.92
CA ALA A 533 -37.02 12.55 -12.48
C ALA A 533 -37.31 11.21 -11.76
N GLU A 534 -38.13 10.35 -12.37
CA GLU A 534 -38.42 9.01 -11.85
C GLU A 534 -37.17 8.13 -11.82
N ASP A 535 -36.39 8.11 -12.90
CA ASP A 535 -35.12 7.38 -12.97
C ASP A 535 -34.11 7.88 -11.93
N LEU A 536 -34.03 9.20 -11.70
CA LEU A 536 -33.20 9.76 -10.64
C LEU A 536 -33.65 9.31 -9.25
N ALA A 537 -34.96 9.34 -8.96
CA ALA A 537 -35.52 8.91 -7.68
C ALA A 537 -35.22 7.41 -7.42
N TRP A 538 -35.43 6.57 -8.43
CA TRP A 538 -35.12 5.15 -8.37
C TRP A 538 -33.63 4.90 -8.08
N ARG A 539 -32.71 5.59 -8.77
CA ARG A 539 -31.26 5.48 -8.52
C ARG A 539 -30.88 5.90 -7.10
N GLN A 540 -31.52 6.93 -6.56
CA GLN A 540 -31.26 7.39 -5.19
C GLN A 540 -31.72 6.35 -4.16
N GLU A 541 -32.86 5.72 -4.37
CA GLU A 541 -33.36 4.66 -3.50
C GLU A 541 -32.43 3.44 -3.51
N GLN A 542 -32.00 2.99 -4.70
CA GLN A 542 -31.01 1.93 -4.85
C GLN A 542 -29.70 2.25 -4.11
N ALA A 543 -29.19 3.47 -4.25
CA ALA A 543 -27.99 3.90 -3.56
C ALA A 543 -28.14 3.90 -2.03
N ARG A 544 -29.32 4.25 -1.50
CA ARG A 544 -29.64 4.18 -0.05
C ARG A 544 -29.68 2.73 0.43
N ALA A 545 -30.37 1.84 -0.29
CA ALA A 545 -30.44 0.43 0.04
C ALA A 545 -29.06 -0.24 0.02
N GLU A 546 -28.24 0.07 -0.98
CA GLU A 546 -26.89 -0.47 -1.08
C GLU A 546 -25.97 0.05 0.05
N ARG A 547 -26.13 1.31 0.45
CA ARG A 547 -25.44 1.87 1.62
C ARG A 547 -25.81 1.14 2.91
N ALA A 548 -27.11 0.95 3.17
CA ALA A 548 -27.59 0.23 4.35
C ALA A 548 -27.03 -1.21 4.41
N ARG A 549 -27.00 -1.92 3.27
CA ARG A 549 -26.40 -3.26 3.18
C ARG A 549 -24.90 -3.26 3.52
N ARG A 550 -24.16 -2.26 3.04
CA ARG A 550 -22.72 -2.12 3.36
C ARG A 550 -22.50 -1.84 4.84
N ASP A 551 -23.36 -1.03 5.45
CA ASP A 551 -23.26 -0.67 6.87
C ASP A 551 -23.54 -1.89 7.77
N ALA A 552 -24.57 -2.67 7.45
CA ALA A 552 -24.87 -3.93 8.13
C ALA A 552 -23.72 -4.95 8.00
N ALA A 553 -23.13 -5.08 6.81
CA ALA A 553 -21.98 -5.97 6.61
C ALA A 553 -20.74 -5.55 7.41
N ARG A 554 -20.52 -4.23 7.59
CA ARG A 554 -19.43 -3.71 8.43
C ARG A 554 -19.66 -4.00 9.91
N ALA A 555 -20.89 -3.84 10.40
CA ALA A 555 -21.26 -4.17 11.77
C ALA A 555 -21.02 -5.67 12.07
N ALA A 556 -21.52 -6.56 11.22
CA ALA A 556 -21.32 -8.01 11.39
C ALA A 556 -19.84 -8.43 11.36
N ALA A 557 -19.02 -7.81 10.50
CA ALA A 557 -17.58 -8.08 10.46
C ALA A 557 -16.85 -7.61 11.73
N ALA A 558 -17.30 -6.50 12.34
CA ALA A 558 -16.73 -6.01 13.59
C ALA A 558 -17.05 -6.94 14.77
N GLU A 559 -18.28 -7.45 14.84
CA GLU A 559 -18.70 -8.43 15.85
C GLU A 559 -17.90 -9.73 15.75
N GLN A 560 -17.70 -10.24 14.53
CA GLN A 560 -16.90 -11.45 14.31
C GLN A 560 -15.44 -11.26 14.74
N ALA A 561 -14.83 -10.12 14.40
CA ALA A 561 -13.45 -9.83 14.79
C ALA A 561 -13.29 -9.73 16.31
N GLU A 562 -14.30 -9.25 17.03
CA GLU A 562 -14.30 -9.23 18.50
C GLU A 562 -14.37 -10.64 19.09
N ARG A 563 -15.23 -11.51 18.55
CA ARG A 563 -15.31 -12.91 18.98
C ARG A 563 -14.00 -13.66 18.76
N GLU A 564 -13.35 -13.43 17.61
CA GLU A 564 -12.05 -14.03 17.30
C GLU A 564 -10.96 -13.56 18.28
N ARG A 565 -10.95 -12.27 18.64
CA ARG A 565 -10.02 -11.74 19.67
C ARG A 565 -10.25 -12.39 21.02
N GLN A 566 -11.51 -12.52 21.44
CA GLN A 566 -11.85 -13.14 22.72
C GLN A 566 -11.46 -14.62 22.76
N ALA A 567 -11.69 -15.36 21.67
CA ALA A 567 -11.27 -16.76 21.55
C ALA A 567 -9.74 -16.91 21.59
N ALA A 568 -9.01 -16.02 20.91
CA ALA A 568 -7.54 -16.02 20.94
C ALA A 568 -7.00 -15.71 22.34
N ALA A 569 -7.57 -14.73 23.04
CA ALA A 569 -7.20 -14.41 24.42
C ALA A 569 -7.49 -15.57 25.38
N ALA A 570 -8.61 -16.26 25.22
CA ALA A 570 -8.94 -17.44 26.03
C ALA A 570 -7.97 -18.60 25.76
N ALA A 571 -7.63 -18.86 24.49
CA ALA A 571 -6.64 -19.87 24.14
C ALA A 571 -5.24 -19.53 24.69
N ASP A 572 -4.86 -18.26 24.66
CA ASP A 572 -3.58 -17.81 25.21
C ASP A 572 -3.55 -17.94 26.74
N ALA A 573 -4.63 -17.61 27.43
CA ALA A 573 -4.74 -17.81 28.87
C ALA A 573 -4.62 -19.28 29.28
N VAL A 574 -5.23 -20.20 28.52
CA VAL A 574 -5.09 -21.66 28.74
C VAL A 574 -3.65 -22.10 28.54
N ARG A 575 -2.97 -21.61 27.50
CA ARG A 575 -1.55 -21.90 27.28
C ARG A 575 -0.71 -21.37 28.43
N GLN A 576 -0.84 -20.09 28.75
CA GLN A 576 -0.07 -19.45 29.81
C GLN A 576 -0.19 -20.22 31.13
N ALA A 577 -1.38 -20.71 31.49
CA ALA A 577 -1.61 -21.49 32.70
C ALA A 577 -0.82 -22.81 32.82
N LEU A 578 -0.22 -23.32 31.73
CA LEU A 578 0.62 -24.53 31.78
C LEU A 578 1.93 -24.25 32.53
N ALA A 579 2.26 -25.12 33.49
CA ALA A 579 3.54 -25.08 34.18
C ALA A 579 4.70 -25.51 33.25
N CYS A 580 5.92 -25.12 33.62
CA CYS A 580 7.13 -25.48 32.89
C CYS A 580 7.42 -26.98 33.03
N GLU A 581 7.60 -27.68 31.92
CA GLU A 581 7.95 -29.12 31.89
C GLU A 581 9.24 -29.45 32.67
N ASP A 582 10.20 -28.53 32.69
CA ASP A 582 11.54 -28.79 33.21
C ASP A 582 11.69 -28.44 34.70
N CYS A 583 11.12 -27.31 35.14
CA CYS A 583 11.30 -26.80 36.49
C CYS A 583 9.99 -26.69 37.29
N GLY A 584 8.85 -26.98 36.68
CA GLY A 584 7.54 -26.93 37.35
C GLY A 584 7.02 -25.53 37.66
N ARG A 585 7.70 -24.45 37.22
CA ARG A 585 7.24 -23.06 37.43
C ARG A 585 5.87 -22.87 36.78
N ASP A 586 4.90 -22.38 37.55
CA ASP A 586 3.56 -22.08 37.06
C ASP A 586 3.58 -20.95 36.02
N GLN A 587 2.51 -20.87 35.24
CA GLN A 587 2.29 -19.80 34.26
C GLN A 587 3.37 -19.67 33.17
N ALA A 588 3.96 -20.79 32.74
CA ALA A 588 5.14 -20.83 31.90
C ALA A 588 4.86 -21.24 30.44
N ALA A 589 3.60 -21.33 30.03
CA ALA A 589 3.24 -21.76 28.67
C ALA A 589 3.86 -23.11 28.22
N GLY A 590 4.14 -24.00 29.17
CA GLY A 590 4.81 -25.29 28.94
C GLY A 590 6.34 -25.25 29.10
N LEU A 591 7.01 -24.13 28.84
CA LEU A 591 8.45 -23.96 29.07
C LEU A 591 8.75 -22.53 29.49
N CYS A 592 9.30 -22.37 30.70
CA CYS A 592 9.76 -21.05 31.13
C CYS A 592 11.00 -20.64 30.32
N GLU A 593 11.14 -19.33 30.11
CA GLU A 593 12.24 -18.73 29.36
C GLU A 593 13.65 -19.27 29.75
N PRO A 594 14.00 -19.44 31.04
CA PRO A 594 15.30 -20.00 31.43
C PRO A 594 15.49 -21.47 31.01
N CYS A 595 14.43 -22.28 31.10
CA CYS A 595 14.50 -23.69 30.70
C CYS A 595 14.56 -23.83 29.17
N ASP A 596 13.85 -22.96 28.45
CA ASP A 596 13.96 -22.85 27.00
C ASP A 596 15.39 -22.44 26.58
N HIS A 597 15.96 -21.40 27.19
CA HIS A 597 17.36 -20.99 26.96
C HIS A 597 18.35 -22.12 27.22
N ARG A 598 18.16 -22.90 28.29
CA ARG A 598 19.00 -24.07 28.59
C ARG A 598 18.88 -25.17 27.54
N ARG A 599 17.64 -25.53 27.12
CA ARG A 599 17.41 -26.53 26.05
C ARG A 599 18.03 -26.07 24.72
N GLN A 600 17.90 -24.79 24.39
CA GLN A 600 18.53 -24.19 23.21
C GLN A 600 20.06 -24.21 23.30
N THR A 601 20.63 -23.91 24.47
CA THR A 601 22.08 -23.95 24.72
C THR A 601 22.64 -25.36 24.46
N GLU A 602 22.00 -26.40 24.99
CA GLU A 602 22.42 -27.79 24.74
C GLU A 602 22.33 -28.18 23.26
N THR A 603 21.28 -27.71 22.56
CA THR A 603 21.14 -27.92 21.12
C THR A 603 22.28 -27.28 20.34
N LEU A 604 22.62 -26.03 20.68
CA LEU A 604 23.72 -25.28 20.05
C LEU A 604 25.09 -25.89 20.35
N ILE A 605 25.32 -26.40 21.56
CA ILE A 605 26.54 -27.15 21.90
C ILE A 605 26.65 -28.40 21.01
N GLY A 606 25.55 -29.11 20.80
CA GLY A 606 25.50 -30.25 19.87
C GLY A 606 25.82 -29.84 18.43
N GLU A 607 25.24 -28.75 17.94
CA GLU A 607 25.50 -28.22 16.60
C GLU A 607 26.95 -27.78 16.41
N ALA A 608 27.51 -27.05 17.38
CA ALA A 608 28.91 -26.64 17.37
C ALA A 608 29.87 -27.85 17.36
N GLY A 609 29.56 -28.90 18.12
CA GLY A 609 30.32 -30.15 18.09
C GLY A 609 30.29 -30.84 16.72
N LEU A 610 29.16 -30.83 16.03
CA LEU A 610 29.05 -31.35 14.66
C LEU A 610 29.83 -30.49 13.65
N LEU A 611 29.81 -29.17 13.79
CA LEU A 611 30.59 -28.25 12.95
C LEU A 611 32.09 -28.47 13.15
N ALA A 612 32.54 -28.60 14.40
CA ALA A 612 33.92 -28.93 14.73
C ALA A 612 34.34 -30.26 14.09
N ALA A 613 33.56 -31.33 14.29
CA ALA A 613 33.84 -32.64 13.71
C ALA A 613 33.86 -32.61 12.17
N ALA A 614 32.94 -31.88 11.54
CA ALA A 614 32.93 -31.70 10.08
C ALA A 614 34.18 -30.95 9.58
N GLY A 615 34.78 -30.08 10.39
CA GLY A 615 36.01 -29.37 10.05
C GLY A 615 37.29 -30.20 10.20
N SER A 616 37.41 -31.00 11.27
CA SER A 616 38.70 -31.55 11.70
C SER A 616 38.74 -33.05 11.99
N ALA A 617 37.61 -33.73 12.19
CA ALA A 617 37.61 -35.15 12.54
C ALA A 617 37.84 -36.06 11.33
N ASP A 618 38.31 -37.29 11.57
CA ASP A 618 38.20 -38.39 10.61
C ASP A 618 36.77 -38.96 10.70
N LEU A 619 35.98 -38.81 9.63
CA LEU A 619 34.57 -39.26 9.63
C LEU A 619 34.41 -40.77 9.54
N THR A 620 35.50 -41.50 9.26
CA THR A 620 35.51 -42.97 9.24
C THR A 620 35.80 -43.55 10.62
N ASP A 621 36.37 -42.75 11.53
CA ASP A 621 36.64 -43.13 12.91
C ASP A 621 35.65 -42.45 13.87
N PRO A 622 34.68 -43.21 14.43
CA PRO A 622 33.75 -42.66 15.39
C PRO A 622 34.40 -42.19 16.70
N GLY A 623 35.61 -42.66 17.03
CA GLY A 623 36.40 -42.17 18.16
C GLY A 623 36.89 -40.74 17.94
N SER A 624 37.43 -40.45 16.75
CA SER A 624 37.81 -39.10 16.32
C SER A 624 36.63 -38.11 16.39
N ILE A 625 35.46 -38.48 15.87
CA ILE A 625 34.25 -37.63 15.92
C ILE A 625 33.87 -37.32 17.37
N ALA A 626 33.84 -38.34 18.25
CA ALA A 626 33.46 -38.18 19.65
C ALA A 626 34.47 -37.31 20.40
N ALA A 627 35.76 -37.46 20.14
CA ALA A 627 36.82 -36.66 20.75
C ALA A 627 36.68 -35.18 20.39
N VAL A 628 36.51 -34.85 19.11
CA VAL A 628 36.35 -33.46 18.64
C VAL A 628 35.05 -32.84 19.19
N ALA A 629 33.95 -33.58 19.21
CA ALA A 629 32.69 -33.09 19.78
C ALA A 629 32.78 -32.86 21.30
N ALA A 630 33.52 -33.71 22.03
CA ALA A 630 33.76 -33.55 23.46
C ALA A 630 34.67 -32.34 23.76
N GLU A 631 35.71 -32.14 22.95
CA GLU A 631 36.58 -30.97 23.04
C GLU A 631 35.77 -29.68 22.80
N ALA A 632 34.93 -29.65 21.76
CA ALA A 632 34.07 -28.49 21.50
C ALA A 632 33.09 -28.21 22.64
N ARG A 633 32.44 -29.24 23.19
CA ARG A 633 31.58 -29.08 24.38
C ARG A 633 32.34 -28.50 25.57
N THR A 634 33.54 -28.99 25.83
CA THR A 634 34.38 -28.51 26.95
C THR A 634 34.75 -27.05 26.75
N ALA A 635 35.25 -26.69 25.56
CA ALA A 635 35.63 -25.32 25.24
C ALA A 635 34.46 -24.32 25.32
N ILE A 636 33.25 -24.73 24.91
CA ILE A 636 32.04 -23.91 25.05
C ILE A 636 31.66 -23.77 26.53
N GLY A 637 31.72 -24.86 27.30
CA GLY A 637 31.48 -24.84 28.74
C GLY A 637 32.43 -23.88 29.47
N ASP A 638 33.72 -23.92 29.14
CA ASP A 638 34.73 -23.01 29.69
C ASP A 638 34.46 -21.55 29.29
N SER A 639 34.02 -21.32 28.05
CA SER A 639 33.64 -19.99 27.56
C SER A 639 32.40 -19.44 28.26
N ILE A 640 31.41 -20.29 28.54
CA ILE A 640 30.21 -19.92 29.32
C ILE A 640 30.62 -19.56 30.75
N ALA A 641 31.48 -20.37 31.38
CA ALA A 641 31.99 -20.10 32.73
C ALA A 641 32.80 -18.79 32.78
N ALA A 642 33.64 -18.52 31.78
CA ALA A 642 34.40 -17.28 31.69
C ALA A 642 33.49 -16.06 31.50
N ALA A 643 32.51 -16.13 30.58
CA ALA A 643 31.54 -15.06 30.36
C ALA A 643 30.70 -14.79 31.62
N TRP A 644 30.32 -15.82 32.36
CA TRP A 644 29.64 -15.67 33.64
C TRP A 644 30.54 -15.01 34.69
N GLN A 645 31.81 -15.39 34.76
CA GLN A 645 32.76 -14.78 35.70
C GLN A 645 32.99 -13.29 35.38
N GLU A 646 33.07 -12.91 34.10
CA GLU A 646 33.14 -11.51 33.69
C GLU A 646 31.88 -10.74 34.07
N PHE A 647 30.70 -11.34 33.88
CA PHE A 647 29.43 -10.74 34.31
C PHE A 647 29.39 -10.48 35.83
N LEU A 648 29.88 -11.43 36.64
CA LEU A 648 29.95 -11.27 38.10
C LEU A 648 30.93 -10.16 38.53
N GLN A 649 31.96 -9.85 37.73
CA GLN A 649 32.90 -8.77 38.05
C GLN A 649 32.29 -7.37 37.88
N ILE A 650 31.29 -7.22 37.00
CA ILE A 650 30.66 -5.94 36.67
C ILE A 650 29.29 -5.74 37.32
N THR A 651 28.78 -6.77 38.01
CA THR A 651 27.45 -6.77 38.62
C THR A 651 27.53 -6.76 40.14
N ASP A 652 26.54 -6.15 40.81
CA ASP A 652 26.40 -6.25 42.26
C ASP A 652 25.99 -7.67 42.66
N VAL A 653 26.96 -8.46 43.11
CA VAL A 653 26.76 -9.86 43.52
C VAL A 653 25.78 -9.98 44.67
N ALA A 654 25.73 -9.01 45.59
CA ALA A 654 24.78 -9.05 46.71
C ALA A 654 23.32 -8.91 46.24
N ALA A 655 23.09 -8.17 45.15
CA ALA A 655 21.77 -8.07 44.53
C ALA A 655 21.35 -9.36 43.83
N LEU A 656 22.29 -10.10 43.22
CA LEU A 656 22.04 -11.41 42.61
C LEU A 656 21.83 -12.51 43.64
N GLU A 657 22.55 -12.49 44.76
CA GLU A 657 22.36 -13.42 45.87
C GLU A 657 20.99 -13.23 46.55
N ALA A 658 20.48 -12.00 46.56
CA ALA A 658 19.15 -11.69 47.07
C ALA A 658 18.01 -12.24 46.18
N ASP A 659 18.27 -12.49 44.88
CA ASP A 659 17.33 -13.10 43.94
C ASP A 659 17.99 -14.25 43.13
N PRO A 660 18.03 -15.46 43.71
CA PRO A 660 18.60 -16.64 43.06
C PRO A 660 17.87 -17.04 41.77
N GLU A 661 16.60 -16.64 41.58
CA GLU A 661 15.87 -16.92 40.35
C GLU A 661 16.33 -16.00 39.23
N ALA A 662 16.41 -14.70 39.48
CA ALA A 662 16.97 -13.75 38.52
C ALA A 662 18.41 -14.12 38.13
N ALA A 663 19.23 -14.58 39.08
CA ALA A 663 20.59 -15.03 38.79
C ALA A 663 20.61 -16.23 37.82
N ARG A 664 19.70 -17.21 37.97
CA ARG A 664 19.57 -18.35 37.06
C ARG A 664 19.11 -17.92 35.67
N ASP A 665 18.19 -16.97 35.59
CA ASP A 665 17.63 -16.49 34.33
C ASP A 665 18.72 -15.76 33.51
N VAL A 666 19.51 -14.90 34.17
CA VAL A 666 20.65 -14.22 33.55
C VAL A 666 21.74 -15.20 33.14
N TYR A 667 22.07 -16.19 33.97
CA TYR A 667 23.02 -17.23 33.59
C TYR A 667 22.57 -18.02 32.35
N ALA A 668 21.30 -18.46 32.31
CA ALA A 668 20.75 -19.20 31.18
C ALA A 668 20.78 -18.37 29.88
N PHE A 669 20.47 -17.08 29.96
CA PHE A 669 20.58 -16.16 28.82
C PHE A 669 22.04 -15.96 28.37
N ALA A 670 22.98 -15.76 29.30
CA ALA A 670 24.40 -15.61 28.99
C ALA A 670 24.96 -16.88 28.33
N ALA A 671 24.61 -18.06 28.86
CA ALA A 671 24.98 -19.35 28.28
C ALA A 671 24.48 -19.52 26.85
N LEU A 672 23.22 -19.12 26.58
CA LEU A 672 22.64 -19.13 25.24
C LEU A 672 23.41 -18.21 24.28
N GLN A 673 23.71 -16.97 24.69
CA GLN A 673 24.46 -16.02 23.86
C GLN A 673 25.86 -16.55 23.52
N THR A 674 26.57 -17.10 24.52
CA THR A 674 27.91 -17.67 24.32
C THR A 674 27.85 -18.88 23.39
N ALA A 675 26.88 -19.78 23.53
CA ALA A 675 26.72 -20.92 22.63
C ALA A 675 26.37 -20.48 21.18
N GLN A 676 25.53 -19.45 21.00
CA GLN A 676 25.22 -18.89 19.67
C GLN A 676 26.47 -18.30 19.00
N GLN A 677 27.32 -17.62 19.76
CA GLN A 677 28.58 -17.09 19.27
C GLN A 677 29.55 -18.23 18.89
N ALA A 678 29.68 -19.25 19.75
CA ALA A 678 30.52 -20.41 19.48
C ALA A 678 30.12 -21.16 18.20
N VAL A 679 28.82 -21.34 17.93
CA VAL A 679 28.36 -21.98 16.68
C VAL A 679 28.91 -21.24 15.44
N ARG A 680 28.91 -19.90 15.46
CA ARG A 680 29.46 -19.10 14.34
C ARG A 680 30.97 -19.30 14.20
N GLU A 681 31.69 -19.29 15.32
CA GLU A 681 33.14 -19.49 15.34
C GLU A 681 33.52 -20.89 14.85
N TYR A 682 32.81 -21.93 15.28
CA TYR A 682 33.03 -23.30 14.78
C TYR A 682 32.67 -23.45 13.31
N GLN A 683 31.64 -22.76 12.82
CA GLN A 683 31.33 -22.72 11.39
C GLN A 683 32.46 -22.07 10.58
N ASP A 684 32.94 -20.91 11.00
CA ASP A 684 34.03 -20.20 10.32
C ASP A 684 35.34 -21.00 10.36
N ASN A 685 35.67 -21.61 11.49
CA ASN A 685 36.82 -22.49 11.65
C ASN A 685 36.71 -23.74 10.76
N ALA A 686 35.54 -24.36 10.69
CA ALA A 686 35.30 -25.51 9.82
C ALA A 686 35.48 -25.14 8.33
N LEU A 687 34.94 -23.99 7.90
CA LEU A 687 35.15 -23.49 6.54
C LEU A 687 36.63 -23.20 6.25
N ALA A 688 37.36 -22.61 7.20
CA ALA A 688 38.79 -22.35 7.06
C ALA A 688 39.61 -23.65 6.97
N MET A 689 39.29 -24.67 7.77
CA MET A 689 39.93 -25.99 7.71
C MET A 689 39.66 -26.69 6.38
N LEU A 690 38.39 -26.75 5.97
CA LEU A 690 37.98 -27.41 4.72
C LEU A 690 38.50 -26.68 3.48
N GLY A 691 38.68 -25.36 3.54
CA GLY A 691 39.31 -24.58 2.47
C GLY A 691 40.78 -24.93 2.22
N ARG A 692 41.47 -25.53 3.21
CA ARG A 692 42.87 -25.99 3.09
C ARG A 692 43.01 -27.44 2.63
N ILE A 693 41.90 -28.14 2.41
CA ILE A 693 41.94 -29.50 1.88
C ILE A 693 42.28 -29.45 0.38
N GLU A 694 43.01 -30.47 -0.08
CA GLU A 694 43.51 -30.57 -1.46
C GLU A 694 42.41 -30.41 -2.52
N GLU A 695 41.19 -30.87 -2.27
CA GLU A 695 40.06 -30.69 -3.19
C GLU A 695 39.69 -29.20 -3.39
N ALA A 696 39.63 -28.44 -2.29
CA ALA A 696 39.33 -27.01 -2.32
C ALA A 696 40.50 -26.21 -2.91
N GLU A 697 41.74 -26.58 -2.59
CA GLU A 697 42.92 -25.96 -3.19
C GLU A 697 43.07 -26.26 -4.69
N ALA A 698 42.76 -27.48 -5.12
CA ALA A 698 42.79 -27.86 -6.53
C ALA A 698 41.76 -27.07 -7.34
N GLU A 699 40.55 -26.88 -6.82
CA GLU A 699 39.54 -26.03 -7.45
C GLU A 699 39.94 -24.56 -7.45
N ALA A 700 40.54 -24.06 -6.37
CA ALA A 700 41.11 -22.72 -6.32
C ALA A 700 42.20 -22.51 -7.40
N ARG A 701 43.11 -23.47 -7.57
CA ARG A 701 44.15 -23.45 -8.63
C ARG A 701 43.54 -23.50 -10.03
N ARG A 702 42.48 -24.29 -10.25
CA ARG A 702 41.74 -24.31 -11.54
C ARG A 702 41.11 -22.96 -11.84
N ALA A 703 40.40 -22.37 -10.87
CA ALA A 703 39.77 -21.06 -11.01
C ALA A 703 40.79 -19.95 -11.25
N TYR A 704 41.94 -20.00 -10.55
CA TYR A 704 43.05 -19.08 -10.76
C TYR A 704 43.56 -19.12 -12.21
N ARG A 705 43.86 -20.32 -12.74
CA ARG A 705 44.34 -20.50 -14.12
C ARG A 705 43.28 -20.10 -15.15
N ALA A 706 42.02 -20.41 -14.90
CA ALA A 706 40.92 -20.06 -15.80
C ALA A 706 40.75 -18.53 -15.90
N GLU A 707 40.88 -17.81 -14.79
CA GLU A 707 40.77 -16.35 -14.78
C GLU A 707 41.99 -15.68 -15.44
N GLN A 708 43.20 -16.21 -15.20
CA GLN A 708 44.41 -15.74 -15.93
C GLN A 708 44.32 -15.99 -17.44
N GLY A 709 43.66 -17.06 -17.88
CA GLY A 709 43.52 -17.42 -19.29
C GLY A 709 42.50 -16.60 -20.08
N ARG A 710 41.84 -15.60 -19.47
CA ARG A 710 40.80 -14.82 -20.15
C ARG A 710 41.36 -13.89 -21.23
N PRO A 711 40.60 -13.65 -22.32
CA PRO A 711 41.07 -12.87 -23.47
C PRO A 711 41.70 -11.51 -23.15
N TRP A 712 41.14 -10.77 -22.20
CA TRP A 712 41.65 -9.45 -21.81
C TRP A 712 42.90 -9.47 -20.92
N PHE A 713 43.27 -10.63 -20.35
CA PHE A 713 44.50 -10.82 -19.59
C PHE A 713 45.60 -11.56 -20.39
N GLN A 714 45.31 -12.00 -21.63
CA GLN A 714 46.27 -12.75 -22.46
C GLN A 714 47.58 -12.00 -22.72
N HIS A 715 47.52 -10.67 -22.86
CA HIS A 715 48.70 -9.84 -23.14
C HIS A 715 49.49 -9.44 -21.89
N ASN A 716 48.92 -9.60 -20.69
CA ASN A 716 49.61 -9.33 -19.42
C ASN A 716 49.07 -10.21 -18.27
N PRO A 717 49.29 -11.53 -18.31
CA PRO A 717 48.69 -12.47 -17.35
C PRO A 717 49.29 -12.38 -15.94
N THR A 718 50.45 -11.75 -15.80
CA THR A 718 51.14 -11.49 -14.53
C THR A 718 50.98 -10.06 -14.04
N GLY A 719 50.20 -9.23 -14.74
CA GLY A 719 49.89 -7.86 -14.32
C GLY A 719 49.10 -7.85 -13.01
N ALA A 720 49.22 -6.76 -12.23
CA ALA A 720 48.58 -6.62 -10.92
C ALA A 720 47.06 -6.90 -10.97
N ASP A 721 46.37 -6.41 -12.01
CA ASP A 721 44.92 -6.62 -12.18
C ASP A 721 44.57 -8.09 -12.48
N ALA A 722 45.39 -8.77 -13.31
CA ALA A 722 45.22 -10.17 -13.63
C ALA A 722 45.45 -11.06 -12.40
N VAL A 723 46.49 -10.77 -11.61
CA VAL A 723 46.80 -11.47 -10.35
C VAL A 723 45.71 -11.23 -9.31
N ALA A 724 45.23 -9.99 -9.15
CA ALA A 724 44.15 -9.68 -8.21
C ALA A 724 42.83 -10.37 -8.59
N ALA A 725 42.47 -10.35 -9.89
CA ALA A 725 41.28 -11.03 -10.39
C ALA A 725 41.38 -12.55 -10.21
N ALA A 726 42.51 -13.15 -10.55
CA ALA A 726 42.75 -14.58 -10.41
C ALA A 726 42.78 -15.03 -8.94
N THR A 727 43.41 -14.27 -8.05
CA THR A 727 43.43 -14.55 -6.60
C THR A 727 42.02 -14.51 -6.03
N LYS A 728 41.24 -13.47 -6.36
CA LYS A 728 39.85 -13.36 -5.95
C LYS A 728 38.99 -14.52 -6.47
N ALA A 729 39.18 -14.94 -7.73
CA ALA A 729 38.48 -16.09 -8.29
C ALA A 729 38.85 -17.40 -7.58
N ALA A 730 40.13 -17.56 -7.22
CA ALA A 730 40.64 -18.70 -6.46
C ALA A 730 40.07 -18.76 -5.04
N ASP A 731 40.07 -17.64 -4.31
CA ASP A 731 39.51 -17.55 -2.95
C ASP A 731 38.02 -17.87 -2.96
N ALA A 732 37.30 -17.36 -3.94
CA ALA A 732 35.88 -17.64 -4.13
C ALA A 732 35.61 -19.12 -4.43
N ALA A 733 36.43 -19.73 -5.28
CA ALA A 733 36.39 -21.15 -5.59
C ALA A 733 36.64 -22.01 -4.36
N ARG A 734 37.70 -21.69 -3.59
CA ARG A 734 38.00 -22.34 -2.32
C ARG A 734 36.82 -22.28 -1.36
N GLU A 735 36.22 -21.11 -1.19
CA GLU A 735 35.10 -20.93 -0.25
C GLU A 735 33.83 -21.69 -0.68
N ARG A 736 33.52 -21.73 -1.98
CA ARG A 736 32.39 -22.54 -2.50
C ARG A 736 32.60 -24.02 -2.22
N VAL A 737 33.80 -24.54 -2.47
CA VAL A 737 34.11 -25.95 -2.22
C VAL A 737 34.09 -26.24 -0.72
N ALA A 738 34.67 -25.38 0.12
CA ALA A 738 34.61 -25.53 1.57
C ALA A 738 33.16 -25.59 2.10
N ARG A 739 32.27 -24.73 1.59
CA ARG A 739 30.84 -24.75 1.94
C ARG A 739 30.14 -26.03 1.47
N TYR A 740 30.45 -26.50 0.27
CA TYR A 740 29.93 -27.78 -0.23
C TYR A 740 30.39 -28.95 0.64
N LEU A 741 31.69 -29.03 0.93
CA LEU A 741 32.26 -30.07 1.79
C LEU A 741 31.67 -30.03 3.20
N LEU A 742 31.47 -28.84 3.77
CA LEU A 742 30.86 -28.69 5.09
C LEU A 742 29.45 -29.27 5.10
N ALA A 743 28.63 -28.92 4.11
CA ALA A 743 27.26 -29.44 4.01
C ALA A 743 27.24 -30.97 3.89
N THR A 744 28.07 -31.54 3.01
CA THR A 744 28.18 -32.98 2.81
C THR A 744 28.64 -33.70 4.07
N ARG A 745 29.66 -33.18 4.75
CA ARG A 745 30.19 -33.79 5.99
C ARG A 745 29.18 -33.72 7.14
N LEU A 746 28.43 -32.63 7.26
CA LEU A 746 27.36 -32.51 8.25
C LEU A 746 26.21 -33.49 7.98
N GLU A 747 25.84 -33.70 6.72
CA GLU A 747 24.85 -34.70 6.34
C GLU A 747 25.29 -36.11 6.74
N GLN A 748 26.53 -36.50 6.39
CA GLN A 748 27.12 -37.78 6.80
C GLN A 748 27.12 -37.97 8.33
N LEU A 749 27.52 -36.95 9.09
CA LEU A 749 27.51 -37.01 10.55
C LEU A 749 26.10 -37.19 11.12
N ARG A 750 25.09 -36.52 10.54
CA ARG A 750 23.69 -36.66 10.95
C ARG A 750 23.17 -38.06 10.65
N GLU A 751 23.46 -38.61 9.47
CA GLU A 751 23.09 -39.98 9.11
C GLU A 751 23.73 -41.02 10.04
N GLN A 752 25.02 -40.87 10.36
CA GLN A 752 25.71 -41.75 11.32
C GLN A 752 25.12 -41.68 12.73
N ALA A 753 24.67 -40.49 13.16
CA ALA A 753 23.98 -40.32 14.45
C ALA A 753 22.59 -40.99 14.46
N HIS A 754 21.85 -40.95 13.35
CA HIS A 754 20.57 -41.65 13.20
C HIS A 754 20.76 -43.18 13.17
N ALA A 755 21.74 -43.68 12.42
CA ALA A 755 22.06 -45.11 12.37
C ALA A 755 22.48 -45.69 13.74
N ARG A 756 23.08 -44.87 14.61
CA ARG A 756 23.42 -45.25 15.99
C ARG A 756 22.22 -45.30 16.94
N THR A 757 21.25 -44.41 16.75
CA THR A 757 20.03 -44.36 17.59
C THR A 757 19.04 -45.48 17.23
N GLU A 758 19.07 -45.98 15.99
CA GLU A 758 18.27 -47.14 15.55
C GLU A 758 18.82 -48.50 15.99
N ARG A 759 20.06 -48.58 16.52
CA ARG A 759 20.59 -49.82 17.10
C ARG A 759 20.16 -49.91 18.57
N PRO A 760 19.13 -50.71 18.92
CA PRO A 760 18.75 -50.91 20.30
C PRO A 760 19.97 -51.41 21.09
N ALA A 761 20.31 -50.74 22.20
CA ALA A 761 21.30 -51.24 23.16
C ALA A 761 21.02 -52.72 23.45
N SER A 762 22.06 -53.55 23.50
CA SER A 762 21.89 -54.98 23.68
C SER A 762 21.12 -55.25 24.97
N TRP A 763 20.37 -56.34 25.04
CA TRP A 763 19.59 -56.70 26.22
C TRP A 763 20.45 -56.72 27.51
N MET A 764 21.74 -57.05 27.39
CA MET A 764 22.71 -57.04 28.49
C MET A 764 23.03 -55.63 29.01
N ASP A 765 23.05 -54.62 28.15
CA ASP A 765 23.35 -53.23 28.54
C ASP A 765 22.15 -52.53 29.22
N ARG A 766 20.93 -53.02 28.96
CA ARG A 766 19.69 -52.50 29.55
C ARG A 766 19.37 -53.06 30.94
N LEU A 767 19.88 -54.26 31.24
CA LEU A 767 19.59 -55.00 32.47
C LEU A 767 19.95 -54.22 33.76
N PRO A 768 21.11 -53.55 33.86
CA PRO A 768 21.45 -52.78 35.05
C PRO A 768 20.49 -51.61 35.30
N GLY A 769 20.07 -50.90 34.24
CA GLY A 769 19.14 -49.76 34.34
C GLY A 769 17.70 -50.17 34.63
N LEU A 770 17.28 -51.36 34.21
CA LEU A 770 15.99 -51.94 34.56
C LEU A 770 15.97 -52.51 35.98
N ALA A 771 17.09 -53.06 36.46
CA ALA A 771 17.24 -53.53 37.83
C ALA A 771 17.32 -52.39 38.86
N ALA A 772 17.79 -51.20 38.45
CA ALA A 772 17.88 -50.02 39.30
C ALA A 772 16.57 -49.20 39.38
N ARG A 773 15.54 -49.55 38.60
CA ARG A 773 14.25 -48.86 38.66
C ARG A 773 13.45 -49.35 39.88
N PRO A 774 13.07 -48.45 40.81
CA PRO A 774 12.13 -48.80 41.87
C PRO A 774 10.81 -49.25 41.23
N LEU A 775 10.32 -50.42 41.62
CA LEU A 775 8.95 -50.81 41.31
C LEU A 775 8.03 -49.84 42.04
N TYR A 776 7.34 -48.98 41.30
CA TYR A 776 6.36 -48.05 41.85
C TYR A 776 5.32 -48.83 42.68
N GLY A 777 5.32 -48.58 43.98
CA GLY A 777 4.41 -49.20 44.95
C GLY A 777 4.96 -49.26 46.36
N ASP A 778 5.58 -48.18 46.86
CA ASP A 778 5.65 -47.93 48.30
C ASP A 778 5.92 -46.42 48.56
N ASP A 779 4.86 -45.63 48.38
CA ASP A 779 4.77 -44.31 49.01
C ASP A 779 4.54 -44.53 50.51
N SER A 780 5.60 -44.48 51.30
CA SER A 780 5.50 -44.10 52.71
C SER A 780 6.77 -43.39 53.19
N GLY A 781 6.75 -42.06 53.00
CA GLY A 781 7.15 -41.06 53.99
C GLY A 781 8.55 -41.10 54.57
N ALA A 782 9.36 -40.09 54.22
CA ALA A 782 10.21 -39.41 55.21
C ALA A 782 10.50 -37.97 54.77
N VAL A 783 9.86 -37.05 55.47
CA VAL A 783 10.20 -35.63 55.59
C VAL A 783 11.44 -35.50 56.50
N ILE A 784 12.22 -34.42 56.29
CA ILE A 784 13.31 -33.86 57.15
C ILE A 784 14.70 -34.52 56.91
N ALA A 785 15.80 -33.83 56.60
CA ALA A 785 16.26 -32.45 56.88
C ALA A 785 16.97 -31.80 55.68
#